data_AF-A0A5M6CUR3-F1
#
_entry.id   AF-A0A5M6CUR3-F1
#
_cell.length_a   1.000
_cell.length_b   1.000
_cell.length_c   1.000
_cell.angle_alpha   90.00
_cell.angle_beta   90.00
_cell.angle_gamma   90.00
#
_symmetry.space_group_name_H-M   'P 1'
#
loop_
_entity.id
_entity.type
_entity.pdbx_description
1 polymer ?
#
loop_
_entity_poly.entity_id
_entity_poly.type
_entity_poly.pdbx_seq_one_letter_code
_entity_poly.pdbx_strand_id
1 'polypeptide(L)'
;MARFRLLVGCLPSRSAGDLQVRCCTSSKVSGVVRAMFGPRVVAVLLASVGSIVDREASAHEDHYVPKEVTIPKPSEQERQFALAQFELLTQLARTAPSPLQTAQVDLAYAEHLRANDSPHALEEQRLTAMRKQMVDDLARQHTVIPVRWSGASMECDRPERLELADGIARVVLLSVANQTERALELAAKFAESESVPFTVHPGRTQLIPVRIWNVTAESTRCDVSVCDQSSPDDWREVSIPIRVVQPATLRGTLVDALSGDPCSGRVYVEGSDGQYRHGGRFAAVQAMSEKQLLQFMPMGRNYRVPFFYSDGAFEVSVPPGRTSVCFEGGFEHHRDRRTLDLKPGEVREVVLHAKRLVDMADRGWVSGDTHVHWVTNAWNVDLPLEWLSVIQRAEDVRVVNNLTLLHRTENQAFVNPSQAPMGPVQAFCDDQYHLQMGEEYRNENLYGHLCFLNLKWLVMPIGTGRMIAGEDTLDYPINKNAILACREQGGISCEAHGLGGNKDVPVNVVHQLTDSLDQIRPEEYYNFLECGFHLPLTNGSDHPARLVGSARAYVKIEPPFSYSKWIDGIRQCRTFTTSGPLIFLSVNQAGIGDTLTVAASDRLSVRCEVMSRDPIGRLQVISNKQVLRETTTEESHAVLEFEITAQESRWIVARCFPESVVAPEGQHHNPIWVRDAAHTSAVYVNIDDRPRFNPDAARLWTDRMRQHILDIKTKGRFANQRQRAEAIDYVRSGIDRFETMIQQATSSDENK
;
A
#
# COMPACT_ATOMS: atom_id res chain seq x y z
N MET A 1 -38.03 30.42 32.12
CA MET A 1 -38.19 31.88 32.28
C MET A 1 -37.40 32.58 31.19
N ALA A 2 -38.00 33.61 30.57
CA ALA A 2 -37.50 34.51 29.52
C ALA A 2 -37.20 33.93 28.11
N ARG A 3 -38.16 34.17 27.20
CA ARG A 3 -38.07 34.14 25.73
C ARG A 3 -37.55 35.50 25.20
N PHE A 4 -37.04 35.56 23.97
CA PHE A 4 -37.45 36.41 22.81
C PHE A 4 -36.30 36.58 21.77
N ARG A 5 -36.46 36.02 20.55
CA ARG A 5 -36.74 36.63 19.21
C ARG A 5 -35.49 37.08 18.42
N LEU A 6 -35.15 36.49 17.26
CA LEU A 6 -35.72 36.50 15.88
C LEU A 6 -35.12 37.62 15.00
N LEU A 7 -34.55 37.26 13.83
CA LEU A 7 -34.82 37.94 12.56
C LEU A 7 -34.31 37.13 11.35
N VAL A 8 -35.28 36.68 10.55
CA VAL A 8 -35.16 36.17 9.18
C VAL A 8 -35.70 37.28 8.26
N GLY A 9 -35.04 37.53 7.13
CA GLY A 9 -35.54 38.42 6.08
C GLY A 9 -35.25 37.84 4.69
N CYS A 10 -36.29 37.69 3.87
CA CYS A 10 -36.26 37.18 2.49
C CYS A 10 -36.21 38.32 1.45
N LEU A 11 -35.37 38.13 0.41
CA LEU A 11 -35.55 38.37 -1.06
C LEU A 11 -35.95 39.79 -1.59
N PRO A 12 -35.63 40.20 -2.86
CA PRO A 12 -35.72 39.38 -4.10
C PRO A 12 -34.68 39.62 -5.25
N SER A 13 -34.86 38.79 -6.28
CA SER A 13 -34.22 38.65 -7.61
C SER A 13 -34.04 39.91 -8.49
N ARG A 14 -32.98 39.92 -9.34
CA ARG A 14 -33.03 40.31 -10.78
C ARG A 14 -31.72 40.05 -11.57
N SER A 15 -31.86 39.29 -12.66
CA SER A 15 -31.24 39.35 -14.01
C SER A 15 -29.79 39.83 -14.30
N ALA A 16 -29.07 38.93 -15.00
CA ALA A 16 -28.30 39.08 -16.26
C ALA A 16 -27.38 40.29 -16.52
N GLY A 17 -26.13 39.99 -16.88
CA GLY A 17 -25.20 40.91 -17.55
C GLY A 17 -23.85 40.26 -17.86
N ASP A 18 -23.63 39.94 -19.14
CA ASP A 18 -22.33 39.59 -19.73
C ASP A 18 -21.26 40.65 -19.41
N LEU A 19 -20.03 40.20 -19.11
CA LEU A 19 -18.84 41.04 -19.25
C LEU A 19 -17.61 40.21 -19.65
N GLN A 20 -17.31 40.27 -20.96
CA GLN A 20 -15.98 40.06 -21.49
C GLN A 20 -15.02 41.10 -20.91
N VAL A 21 -13.81 40.69 -20.50
CA VAL A 21 -12.68 41.62 -20.42
C VAL A 21 -11.48 41.01 -21.14
N ARG A 22 -11.07 41.73 -22.18
CA ARG A 22 -9.91 41.49 -23.04
C ARG A 22 -8.60 41.84 -22.35
N CYS A 23 -7.58 41.12 -22.79
CA CYS A 23 -6.16 41.42 -22.76
C CYS A 23 -5.81 42.91 -23.00
N CYS A 24 -4.87 43.44 -22.21
CA CYS A 24 -4.03 44.58 -22.63
C CYS A 24 -2.63 44.47 -22.02
N THR A 25 -1.67 44.32 -22.93
CA THR A 25 -0.21 44.41 -22.79
C THR A 25 0.28 45.86 -22.87
N SER A 26 1.32 46.21 -22.10
CA SER A 26 2.34 47.25 -22.42
C SER A 26 3.47 47.13 -21.37
N SER A 27 4.75 46.82 -21.65
CA SER A 27 5.77 47.53 -22.46
C SER A 27 5.90 49.00 -22.02
N LYS A 28 7.03 49.62 -21.67
CA LYS A 28 8.48 49.47 -21.96
C LYS A 28 9.24 50.49 -21.09
N VAL A 29 10.58 50.36 -21.03
CA VAL A 29 11.68 51.39 -20.98
C VAL A 29 12.82 50.75 -20.15
N SER A 30 13.88 50.12 -20.68
CA SER A 30 14.93 50.46 -21.67
C SER A 30 16.18 51.15 -21.07
N GLY A 31 17.35 50.53 -21.30
CA GLY A 31 18.72 51.09 -21.16
C GLY A 31 19.74 50.00 -20.78
N VAL A 32 20.21 49.14 -21.69
CA VAL A 32 21.32 49.29 -22.65
C VAL A 32 22.67 49.64 -22.02
N VAL A 33 23.62 48.68 -21.95
CA VAL A 33 24.97 48.74 -22.57
C VAL A 33 25.48 47.30 -22.84
N ARG A 34 25.98 47.07 -24.06
CA ARG A 34 26.62 45.88 -24.64
C ARG A 34 28.07 45.68 -24.15
N ALA A 35 28.55 44.42 -24.08
CA ALA A 35 29.73 43.96 -24.83
C ALA A 35 30.00 42.43 -24.71
N MET A 36 30.06 41.79 -25.89
CA MET A 36 30.86 40.64 -26.38
C MET A 36 31.46 39.60 -25.40
N PHE A 37 31.17 38.31 -25.62
CA PHE A 37 32.06 37.28 -26.22
C PHE A 37 31.30 35.95 -26.42
N GLY A 38 31.69 35.15 -27.43
CA GLY A 38 31.01 33.92 -27.89
C GLY A 38 31.20 32.64 -27.05
N PRO A 39 30.76 31.47 -27.56
CA PRO A 39 30.06 30.43 -26.79
C PRO A 39 30.97 29.29 -26.29
N ARG A 40 30.58 28.62 -25.18
CA ARG A 40 30.94 27.22 -24.85
C ARG A 40 30.26 26.69 -23.56
N VAL A 41 29.65 25.50 -23.69
CA VAL A 41 29.52 24.38 -22.72
C VAL A 41 28.47 24.45 -21.57
N VAL A 42 27.36 23.73 -21.79
CA VAL A 42 26.80 22.55 -21.06
C VAL A 42 26.94 22.44 -19.53
N ALA A 43 25.78 22.14 -18.92
CA ALA A 43 25.49 21.44 -17.65
C ALA A 43 25.87 22.10 -16.32
N VAL A 44 24.84 22.62 -15.63
CA VAL A 44 24.84 22.79 -14.17
C VAL A 44 23.56 22.15 -13.63
N LEU A 45 23.70 20.98 -13.01
CA LEU A 45 22.83 20.46 -11.96
C LEU A 45 23.51 19.22 -11.37
N LEU A 46 24.35 19.42 -10.35
CA LEU A 46 24.78 18.42 -9.38
C LEU A 46 25.57 19.15 -8.29
N ALA A 47 24.90 19.53 -7.20
CA ALA A 47 25.50 19.73 -5.88
C ALA A 47 24.42 20.15 -4.89
N SER A 48 23.90 19.19 -4.10
CA SER A 48 23.55 19.37 -2.68
C SER A 48 22.75 18.19 -2.12
N VAL A 49 23.35 16.99 -2.03
CA VAL A 49 23.13 16.10 -0.88
C VAL A 49 24.39 15.25 -0.72
N GLY A 50 25.23 15.61 0.25
CA GLY A 50 26.43 14.86 0.59
C GLY A 50 26.91 15.26 1.98
N SER A 51 27.12 14.25 2.83
CA SER A 51 27.50 14.29 4.26
C SER A 51 26.34 14.67 5.20
N ILE A 52 26.04 13.94 6.28
CA ILE A 52 26.90 13.15 7.18
C ILE A 52 26.08 11.93 7.67
N VAL A 53 26.58 10.71 7.45
CA VAL A 53 26.16 9.52 8.20
C VAL A 53 27.42 9.07 8.95
N ASP A 54 27.49 9.39 10.23
CA ASP A 54 28.50 8.82 11.11
C ASP A 54 28.14 7.37 11.41
N ARG A 55 29.12 6.51 11.15
CA ARG A 55 29.17 5.11 11.54
C ARG A 55 29.41 5.02 13.04
N GLU A 56 28.62 4.19 13.71
CA GLU A 56 28.99 3.22 14.75
C GLU A 56 27.85 3.05 15.76
N ALA A 57 27.40 1.79 15.90
CA ALA A 57 26.89 1.12 17.11
C ALA A 57 25.66 0.24 16.81
N SER A 58 25.90 -0.94 16.25
CA SER A 58 25.02 -2.09 16.51
C SER A 58 25.84 -3.37 16.37
N ALA A 59 26.12 -4.03 17.49
CA ALA A 59 26.28 -5.48 17.53
C ALA A 59 26.37 -5.89 19.00
N HIS A 60 25.34 -6.59 19.49
CA HIS A 60 25.49 -7.89 20.15
C HIS A 60 24.09 -8.48 20.30
N GLU A 61 23.72 -9.40 19.40
CA GLU A 61 22.74 -10.45 19.69
C GLU A 61 22.96 -11.61 18.70
N ASP A 62 23.19 -12.80 19.27
CA ASP A 62 23.43 -14.05 18.57
C ASP A 62 22.15 -14.54 17.88
N HIS A 63 22.13 -14.42 16.55
CA HIS A 63 21.21 -15.14 15.68
C HIS A 63 22.03 -16.01 14.73
N TYR A 64 21.44 -17.12 14.28
CA TYR A 64 21.93 -17.89 13.14
C TYR A 64 22.33 -16.93 12.01
N VAL A 65 23.62 -16.64 11.88
CA VAL A 65 24.17 -15.79 10.84
C VAL A 65 24.15 -16.63 9.57
N PRO A 66 23.24 -16.37 8.60
CA PRO A 66 23.51 -16.86 7.26
C PRO A 66 24.86 -16.22 6.91
N LYS A 67 25.87 -17.02 6.53
CA LYS A 67 27.18 -16.50 6.08
C LYS A 67 26.93 -15.19 5.34
N GLU A 68 27.46 -14.07 5.85
CA GLU A 68 27.36 -12.79 5.16
C GLU A 68 27.99 -13.00 3.79
N VAL A 69 27.15 -13.27 2.79
CA VAL A 69 27.59 -13.30 1.42
C VAL A 69 27.80 -11.84 1.09
N THR A 70 29.05 -11.39 1.19
CA THR A 70 29.40 -10.04 0.76
C THR A 70 29.19 -9.97 -0.73
N ILE A 71 28.06 -9.42 -1.15
CA ILE A 71 27.74 -9.24 -2.56
C ILE A 71 28.72 -8.19 -3.11
N PRO A 72 29.48 -8.48 -4.17
CA PRO A 72 30.40 -7.52 -4.74
C PRO A 72 29.67 -6.24 -5.16
N LYS A 73 30.27 -5.09 -4.80
CA LYS A 73 29.76 -3.78 -5.21
C LYS A 73 29.59 -3.74 -6.73
N PRO A 74 28.46 -3.25 -7.24
CA PRO A 74 28.27 -3.08 -8.68
C PRO A 74 29.24 -2.02 -9.20
N SER A 75 29.84 -2.29 -10.36
CA SER A 75 30.48 -1.27 -11.19
C SER A 75 29.47 -0.20 -11.59
N GLU A 76 29.95 0.99 -11.96
CA GLU A 76 29.06 2.07 -12.41
C GLU A 76 28.22 1.65 -13.62
N GLN A 77 28.77 0.84 -14.52
CA GLN A 77 28.04 0.28 -15.65
C GLN A 77 26.89 -0.65 -15.21
N GLU A 78 27.11 -1.50 -14.20
CA GLU A 78 26.05 -2.35 -13.65
C GLU A 78 24.98 -1.55 -12.93
N ARG A 79 25.35 -0.46 -12.24
CA ARG A 79 24.39 0.45 -11.59
C ARG A 79 23.50 1.15 -12.61
N GLN A 80 24.08 1.70 -13.67
CA GLN A 80 23.33 2.35 -14.75
C GLN A 80 22.42 1.36 -15.48
N PHE A 81 22.90 0.14 -15.74
CA PHE A 81 22.07 -0.90 -16.33
C PHE A 81 20.89 -1.29 -15.43
N ALA A 82 21.11 -1.49 -14.13
CA ALA A 82 20.05 -1.78 -13.17
C ALA A 82 19.02 -0.63 -13.11
N LEU A 83 19.48 0.63 -13.14
CA LEU A 83 18.59 1.79 -13.21
C LEU A 83 17.74 1.80 -14.49
N ALA A 84 18.32 1.48 -15.65
CA ALA A 84 17.57 1.37 -16.90
C ALA A 84 16.50 0.26 -16.85
N GLN A 85 16.79 -0.88 -16.22
CA GLN A 85 15.80 -1.94 -15.99
C GLN A 85 14.68 -1.48 -15.04
N PHE A 86 15.03 -0.79 -13.95
CA PHE A 86 14.07 -0.21 -13.03
C PHE A 86 13.10 0.77 -13.73
N GLU A 87 13.61 1.68 -14.57
CA GLU A 87 12.76 2.63 -15.32
C GLU A 87 11.84 1.91 -16.31
N LEU A 88 12.36 0.92 -17.04
CA LEU A 88 11.56 0.10 -17.98
C LEU A 88 10.38 -0.56 -17.26
N LEU A 89 10.65 -1.25 -16.16
CA LEU A 89 9.66 -2.06 -15.45
C LEU A 89 8.61 -1.19 -14.77
N THR A 90 9.02 -0.08 -14.16
CA THR A 90 8.08 0.87 -13.54
C THR A 90 7.23 1.61 -14.58
N GLN A 91 7.80 1.96 -15.75
CA GLN A 91 7.04 2.54 -16.86
C GLN A 91 6.00 1.56 -17.41
N LEU A 92 6.37 0.29 -17.59
CA LEU A 92 5.44 -0.75 -18.05
C LEU A 92 4.32 -1.01 -17.04
N ALA A 93 4.65 -1.12 -15.75
CA ALA A 93 3.65 -1.28 -14.68
C ALA A 93 2.62 -0.14 -14.67
N ARG A 94 2.98 1.06 -15.13
CA ARG A 94 2.06 2.20 -15.26
C ARG A 94 1.29 2.22 -16.58
N THR A 95 1.97 1.99 -17.70
CA THR A 95 1.45 2.30 -19.04
C THR A 95 0.82 1.10 -19.75
N ALA A 96 1.20 -0.11 -19.36
CA ALA A 96 0.72 -1.38 -19.92
C ALA A 96 0.44 -2.38 -18.78
N PRO A 97 -0.56 -2.11 -17.90
CA PRO A 97 -0.89 -3.03 -16.82
C PRO A 97 -1.22 -4.41 -17.38
N SER A 98 -0.64 -5.46 -16.80
CA SER A 98 -0.79 -6.82 -17.30
C SER A 98 -0.65 -7.87 -16.19
N PRO A 99 -0.91 -9.17 -16.48
CA PRO A 99 -0.67 -10.23 -15.51
C PRO A 99 0.78 -10.30 -14.98
N LEU A 100 1.75 -9.71 -15.68
CA LEU A 100 3.16 -9.67 -15.26
C LEU A 100 3.46 -8.61 -14.20
N GLN A 101 2.53 -7.71 -13.90
CA GLN A 101 2.79 -6.50 -13.12
C GLN A 101 3.41 -6.77 -11.74
N THR A 102 3.00 -7.83 -11.03
CA THR A 102 3.61 -8.19 -9.75
C THR A 102 5.09 -8.56 -9.92
N ALA A 103 5.41 -9.48 -10.84
CA ALA A 103 6.79 -9.85 -11.13
C ALA A 103 7.63 -8.67 -11.65
N GLN A 104 7.02 -7.76 -12.42
CA GLN A 104 7.67 -6.52 -12.88
C GLN A 104 8.06 -5.61 -11.72
N VAL A 105 7.16 -5.39 -10.76
CA VAL A 105 7.42 -4.55 -9.58
C VAL A 105 8.47 -5.19 -8.67
N ASP A 106 8.40 -6.50 -8.47
CA ASP A 106 9.38 -7.22 -7.65
C ASP A 106 10.79 -7.15 -8.24
N LEU A 107 10.92 -7.37 -9.56
CA LEU A 107 12.20 -7.20 -10.25
C LEU A 107 12.64 -5.73 -10.22
N ALA A 108 11.75 -4.76 -10.47
CA ALA A 108 12.10 -3.34 -10.38
C ALA A 108 12.65 -2.99 -8.99
N TYR A 109 12.10 -3.56 -7.92
CA TYR A 109 12.62 -3.37 -6.57
C TYR A 109 14.01 -3.96 -6.39
N ALA A 110 14.24 -5.18 -6.87
CA ALA A 110 15.57 -5.79 -6.83
C ALA A 110 16.61 -4.99 -7.63
N GLU A 111 16.24 -4.46 -8.80
CA GLU A 111 17.10 -3.58 -9.62
C GLU A 111 17.40 -2.26 -8.91
N HIS A 112 16.39 -1.65 -8.26
CA HIS A 112 16.56 -0.43 -7.47
C HIS A 112 17.56 -0.63 -6.33
N LEU A 113 17.46 -1.74 -5.59
CA LEU A 113 18.42 -2.07 -4.54
C LEU A 113 19.84 -2.25 -5.10
N ARG A 114 19.98 -2.93 -6.25
CA ARG A 114 21.28 -3.10 -6.93
C ARG A 114 21.86 -1.77 -7.40
N ALA A 115 21.07 -0.90 -8.03
CA ALA A 115 21.52 0.40 -8.53
C ALA A 115 22.05 1.32 -7.41
N ASN A 116 21.55 1.14 -6.18
CA ASN A 116 21.91 1.94 -5.02
C ASN A 116 22.94 1.29 -4.09
N ASP A 117 23.61 0.20 -4.52
CA ASP A 117 24.60 -0.53 -3.70
C ASP A 117 24.04 -0.94 -2.33
N SER A 118 22.75 -1.33 -2.30
CA SER A 118 22.09 -1.73 -1.07
C SER A 118 22.71 -3.03 -0.54
N PRO A 119 22.89 -3.18 0.78
CA PRO A 119 23.31 -4.45 1.39
C PRO A 119 22.31 -5.59 1.14
N HIS A 120 21.06 -5.26 0.78
CA HIS A 120 20.01 -6.23 0.47
C HIS A 120 19.84 -6.47 -1.04
N ALA A 121 20.72 -5.92 -1.88
CA ALA A 121 20.69 -6.18 -3.32
C ALA A 121 20.82 -7.68 -3.59
N LEU A 122 20.19 -8.18 -4.65
CA LEU A 122 20.39 -9.57 -5.08
C LEU A 122 21.74 -9.73 -5.80
N GLU A 123 22.28 -10.94 -5.77
CA GLU A 123 23.45 -11.31 -6.57
C GLU A 123 23.19 -11.12 -8.08
N GLU A 124 24.21 -10.70 -8.81
CA GLU A 124 24.12 -10.40 -10.25
C GLU A 124 23.65 -11.62 -11.08
N GLN A 125 24.03 -12.83 -10.69
CA GLN A 125 23.58 -14.06 -11.35
C GLN A 125 22.06 -14.25 -11.21
N ARG A 126 21.52 -13.99 -10.02
CA ARG A 126 20.08 -14.08 -9.75
C ARG A 126 19.31 -12.99 -10.51
N LEU A 127 19.80 -11.75 -10.49
CA LEU A 127 19.22 -10.66 -11.28
C LEU A 127 19.23 -10.98 -12.77
N THR A 128 20.33 -11.52 -13.30
CA THR A 128 20.42 -11.93 -14.69
C THR A 128 19.37 -12.99 -15.05
N ALA A 129 19.14 -13.97 -14.19
CA ALA A 129 18.09 -14.98 -14.39
C ALA A 129 16.69 -14.36 -14.38
N MET A 130 16.41 -13.47 -13.41
CA MET A 130 15.12 -12.76 -13.32
C MET A 130 14.88 -11.85 -14.54
N ARG A 131 15.89 -11.10 -14.99
CA ARG A 131 15.84 -10.25 -16.19
C ARG A 131 15.54 -11.09 -17.43
N LYS A 132 16.23 -12.22 -17.60
CA LYS A 132 16.00 -13.12 -18.74
C LYS A 132 14.55 -13.62 -18.75
N GLN A 133 14.07 -14.11 -17.61
CA GLN A 133 12.68 -14.57 -17.48
C GLN A 133 11.70 -13.44 -17.82
N MET A 134 11.93 -12.24 -17.30
CA MET A 134 11.09 -11.07 -17.57
C MET A 134 11.08 -10.69 -19.06
N VAL A 135 12.23 -10.74 -19.74
CA VAL A 135 12.31 -10.51 -21.20
C VAL A 135 11.51 -11.56 -21.97
N ASP A 136 11.64 -12.83 -21.61
CA ASP A 136 10.89 -13.93 -22.22
C ASP A 136 9.37 -13.77 -21.98
N ASP A 137 8.96 -13.33 -20.79
CA ASP A 137 7.57 -13.05 -20.43
C ASP A 137 7.01 -11.85 -21.21
N LEU A 138 7.76 -10.75 -21.27
CA LEU A 138 7.41 -9.57 -22.05
C LEU A 138 7.30 -9.88 -23.54
N ALA A 139 8.18 -10.73 -24.08
CA ALA A 139 8.14 -11.13 -25.48
C ALA A 139 6.94 -12.03 -25.83
N ARG A 140 6.38 -12.75 -24.84
CA ARG A 140 5.14 -13.50 -25.01
C ARG A 140 3.90 -12.61 -24.96
N GLN A 141 3.97 -11.48 -24.26
CA GLN A 141 2.85 -10.57 -24.07
C GLN A 141 2.80 -9.43 -25.12
N HIS A 142 3.97 -8.91 -25.50
CA HIS A 142 4.12 -7.76 -26.36
C HIS A 142 4.79 -8.12 -27.68
N THR A 143 4.49 -7.34 -28.72
CA THR A 143 5.27 -7.37 -29.95
C THR A 143 6.63 -6.74 -29.68
N VAL A 144 7.69 -7.52 -29.85
CA VAL A 144 9.09 -7.08 -29.72
C VAL A 144 9.69 -6.89 -31.11
N ILE A 145 10.25 -5.71 -31.34
CA ILE A 145 10.84 -5.31 -32.62
C ILE A 145 12.35 -5.18 -32.44
N PRO A 146 13.17 -6.08 -33.01
CA PRO A 146 14.61 -6.02 -32.87
C PRO A 146 15.19 -4.88 -33.73
N VAL A 147 16.02 -4.06 -33.09
CA VAL A 147 16.69 -2.91 -33.72
C VAL A 147 18.18 -3.02 -33.44
N ARG A 148 19.04 -2.80 -34.45
CA ARG A 148 20.49 -2.76 -34.31
C ARG A 148 20.98 -1.35 -34.60
N TRP A 149 21.73 -0.77 -33.66
CA TRP A 149 22.27 0.57 -33.78
C TRP A 149 23.79 0.54 -33.94
N SER A 150 24.29 0.95 -35.10
CA SER A 150 25.71 0.95 -35.46
C SER A 150 26.37 2.33 -35.38
N GLY A 151 25.63 3.34 -34.90
CA GLY A 151 26.07 4.74 -34.89
C GLY A 151 25.71 5.42 -36.21
N ALA A 152 26.25 4.97 -37.33
CA ALA A 152 25.96 5.56 -38.65
C ALA A 152 24.62 5.10 -39.24
N SER A 153 24.12 3.93 -38.86
CA SER A 153 22.83 3.39 -39.31
C SER A 153 22.01 2.83 -38.14
N MET A 154 20.71 2.71 -38.38
CA MET A 154 19.79 1.94 -37.56
C MET A 154 19.11 0.91 -38.47
N GLU A 155 19.28 -0.37 -38.15
CA GLU A 155 18.68 -1.47 -38.90
C GLU A 155 17.56 -2.11 -38.07
N CYS A 156 16.45 -2.43 -38.71
CA CYS A 156 15.34 -3.13 -38.09
C CYS A 156 14.99 -4.33 -38.98
N ASP A 157 14.88 -5.52 -38.39
CA ASP A 157 14.34 -6.66 -39.11
C ASP A 157 12.87 -6.35 -39.45
N ARG A 158 12.40 -6.64 -40.68
CA ARG A 158 11.06 -6.26 -41.14
C ARG A 158 10.00 -6.81 -40.18
N PRO A 159 9.33 -5.98 -39.37
CA PRO A 159 8.38 -6.48 -38.39
C PRO A 159 7.18 -7.08 -39.11
N GLU A 160 6.62 -8.15 -38.54
CA GLU A 160 5.34 -8.68 -39.00
C GLU A 160 4.25 -7.60 -38.92
N ARG A 161 3.23 -7.74 -39.78
CA ARG A 161 2.12 -6.79 -39.78
C ARG A 161 1.38 -6.84 -38.44
N LEU A 162 1.37 -5.71 -37.74
CA LEU A 162 0.74 -5.59 -36.43
C LEU A 162 -0.75 -5.25 -36.59
N GLU A 163 -1.64 -6.06 -36.00
CA GLU A 163 -3.05 -5.70 -35.93
C GLU A 163 -3.30 -4.77 -34.74
N LEU A 164 -3.95 -3.62 -34.98
CA LEU A 164 -4.27 -2.61 -33.97
C LEU A 164 -5.76 -2.38 -33.94
N ALA A 165 -6.36 -2.35 -32.75
CA ALA A 165 -7.77 -2.02 -32.62
C ALA A 165 -7.95 -0.50 -32.61
N ASP A 166 -8.88 0.00 -33.43
CA ASP A 166 -9.18 1.43 -33.53
C ASP A 166 -9.53 2.02 -32.14
N GLY A 167 -8.93 3.17 -31.82
CA GLY A 167 -9.10 3.85 -30.54
C GLY A 167 -8.47 3.16 -29.32
N ILE A 168 -7.85 1.98 -29.46
CA ILE A 168 -7.23 1.25 -28.33
C ILE A 168 -5.71 1.35 -28.42
N ALA A 169 -5.10 1.92 -27.38
CA ALA A 169 -3.65 1.99 -27.29
C ALA A 169 -3.01 0.60 -27.13
N ARG A 170 -1.88 0.40 -27.80
CA ARG A 170 -1.05 -0.81 -27.73
C ARG A 170 0.40 -0.42 -27.42
N VAL A 171 1.04 -1.14 -26.50
CA VAL A 171 2.47 -0.97 -26.24
C VAL A 171 3.25 -2.02 -27.02
N VAL A 172 4.24 -1.55 -27.78
CA VAL A 172 5.25 -2.37 -28.46
C VAL A 172 6.61 -2.14 -27.80
N LEU A 173 7.51 -3.11 -27.88
CA LEU A 173 8.83 -3.02 -27.28
C LEU A 173 9.89 -3.00 -28.39
N LEU A 174 10.69 -1.95 -28.47
CA LEU A 174 11.88 -1.95 -29.31
C LEU A 174 13.02 -2.63 -28.54
N SER A 175 13.56 -3.71 -29.07
CA SER A 175 14.72 -4.40 -28.52
C SER A 175 15.98 -3.89 -29.20
N VAL A 176 16.56 -2.82 -28.66
CA VAL A 176 17.67 -2.11 -29.31
C VAL A 176 19.01 -2.65 -28.85
N ALA A 177 19.76 -3.26 -29.78
CA ALA A 177 21.12 -3.73 -29.59
C ALA A 177 22.13 -2.64 -29.98
N ASN A 178 22.98 -2.24 -29.03
CA ASN A 178 24.05 -1.26 -29.29
C ASN A 178 25.31 -1.97 -29.81
N GLN A 179 25.64 -1.71 -31.09
CA GLN A 179 26.83 -2.23 -31.77
C GLN A 179 27.98 -1.21 -31.84
N THR A 180 27.83 -0.06 -31.18
CA THR A 180 28.88 0.96 -31.09
C THR A 180 29.83 0.69 -29.92
N GLU A 181 30.96 1.39 -29.91
CA GLU A 181 31.96 1.30 -28.82
C GLU A 181 31.62 2.20 -27.62
N ARG A 182 30.56 3.02 -27.69
CA ARG A 182 30.13 3.92 -26.61
C ARG A 182 28.72 3.59 -26.11
N ALA A 183 28.38 4.07 -24.92
CA ALA A 183 26.99 4.06 -24.48
C ALA A 183 26.14 4.99 -25.37
N LEU A 184 24.89 4.57 -25.62
CA LEU A 184 23.86 5.35 -26.29
C LEU A 184 22.81 5.76 -25.27
N GLU A 185 22.25 6.96 -25.41
CA GLU A 185 21.11 7.42 -24.62
C GLU A 185 19.90 7.49 -25.54
N LEU A 186 19.12 6.42 -25.61
CA LEU A 186 18.09 6.28 -26.65
C LEU A 186 16.71 6.66 -26.14
N ALA A 187 16.05 7.61 -26.81
CA ALA A 187 14.62 7.86 -26.65
C ALA A 187 13.87 7.37 -27.90
N ALA A 188 12.66 6.87 -27.70
CA ALA A 188 11.76 6.49 -28.78
C ALA A 188 10.45 7.26 -28.65
N LYS A 189 9.87 7.69 -29.77
CA LYS A 189 8.58 8.37 -29.78
C LYS A 189 7.69 7.90 -30.91
N PHE A 190 6.39 8.00 -30.66
CA PHE A 190 5.34 7.86 -31.66
C PHE A 190 4.35 9.02 -31.49
N ALA A 191 4.19 9.82 -32.54
CA ALA A 191 3.52 11.11 -32.47
C ALA A 191 4.06 11.95 -31.29
N GLU A 192 3.17 12.50 -30.45
CA GLU A 192 3.53 13.30 -29.26
C GLU A 192 3.95 12.46 -28.05
N SER A 193 3.91 11.12 -28.13
CA SER A 193 4.27 10.23 -27.02
C SER A 193 5.74 9.84 -27.13
N GLU A 194 6.58 10.42 -26.28
CA GLU A 194 8.01 10.13 -26.17
C GLU A 194 8.33 9.33 -24.90
N SER A 195 9.23 8.34 -25.01
CA SER A 195 9.77 7.59 -23.88
C SER A 195 10.78 8.44 -23.12
N VAL A 196 11.05 8.09 -21.87
CA VAL A 196 12.29 8.56 -21.23
C VAL A 196 13.50 8.00 -22.03
N PRO A 197 14.65 8.69 -22.02
CA PRO A 197 15.88 8.12 -22.56
C PRO A 197 16.31 6.89 -21.76
N PHE A 198 16.79 5.86 -22.47
CA PHE A 198 17.35 4.65 -21.89
C PHE A 198 18.83 4.51 -22.29
N THR A 199 19.69 4.32 -21.29
CA THR A 199 21.10 4.01 -21.52
C THR A 199 21.24 2.59 -22.07
N VAL A 200 21.88 2.46 -23.24
CA VAL A 200 22.23 1.16 -23.84
C VAL A 200 23.74 1.07 -23.96
N HIS A 201 24.36 0.22 -23.15
CA HIS A 201 25.82 0.04 -23.16
C HIS A 201 26.32 -0.77 -24.39
N PRO A 202 27.59 -0.60 -24.80
CA PRO A 202 28.20 -1.39 -25.87
C PRO A 202 27.97 -2.89 -25.70
N GLY A 203 27.53 -3.56 -26.78
CA GLY A 203 27.27 -5.00 -26.80
C GLY A 203 26.06 -5.46 -25.97
N ARG A 204 25.30 -4.52 -25.37
CA ARG A 204 24.06 -4.82 -24.65
C ARG A 204 22.83 -4.55 -25.52
N THR A 205 21.72 -5.13 -25.09
CA THR A 205 20.40 -4.91 -25.64
C THR A 205 19.50 -4.35 -24.55
N GLN A 206 18.67 -3.36 -24.89
CA GLN A 206 17.71 -2.74 -23.99
C GLN A 206 16.33 -2.72 -24.64
N LEU A 207 15.29 -3.05 -23.86
CA LEU A 207 13.91 -2.87 -24.28
C LEU A 207 13.49 -1.42 -24.04
N ILE A 208 12.87 -0.80 -25.05
CA ILE A 208 12.32 0.55 -24.98
C ILE A 208 10.82 0.45 -25.30
N PRO A 209 9.92 0.76 -24.35
CA PRO A 209 8.49 0.67 -24.56
C PRO A 209 7.97 1.88 -25.34
N VAL A 210 7.18 1.63 -26.37
CA VAL A 210 6.56 2.65 -27.21
C VAL A 210 5.06 2.43 -27.23
N ARG A 211 4.30 3.46 -26.86
CA ARG A 211 2.85 3.45 -26.87
C ARG A 211 2.32 3.92 -28.22
N ILE A 212 1.73 3.02 -28.98
CA ILE A 212 1.02 3.31 -30.23
C ILE A 212 -0.45 3.58 -29.90
N TRP A 213 -0.99 4.68 -30.40
CA TRP A 213 -2.37 5.13 -30.14
C TRP A 213 -2.87 6.00 -31.30
N ASN A 214 -4.16 6.33 -31.34
CA ASN A 214 -4.76 7.19 -32.38
C ASN A 214 -4.50 6.74 -33.84
N VAL A 215 -4.37 5.44 -34.07
CA VAL A 215 -4.36 4.90 -35.43
C VAL A 215 -5.79 4.88 -35.98
N THR A 216 -5.96 5.27 -37.23
CA THR A 216 -7.26 5.29 -37.91
C THR A 216 -7.38 4.14 -38.91
N ALA A 217 -8.60 3.83 -39.36
CA ALA A 217 -8.83 2.80 -40.38
C ALA A 217 -8.00 2.96 -41.67
N GLU A 218 -7.57 4.18 -41.99
CA GLU A 218 -6.74 4.51 -43.16
C GLU A 218 -5.23 4.26 -42.93
N SER A 219 -4.83 4.08 -41.67
CA SER A 219 -3.42 3.90 -41.30
C SER A 219 -2.93 2.52 -41.74
N THR A 220 -1.88 2.49 -42.57
CA THR A 220 -1.25 1.25 -43.08
C THR A 220 0.13 0.99 -42.51
N ARG A 221 0.72 1.99 -41.84
CA ARG A 221 1.98 1.88 -41.11
C ARG A 221 2.01 2.83 -39.89
N CYS A 222 2.85 2.50 -38.92
CA CYS A 222 3.26 3.38 -37.83
C CYS A 222 4.76 3.61 -37.91
N ASP A 223 5.18 4.85 -38.02
CA ASP A 223 6.59 5.23 -38.04
C ASP A 223 7.00 5.62 -36.61
N VAL A 224 7.79 4.77 -35.96
CA VAL A 224 8.33 5.02 -34.61
C VAL A 224 9.71 5.65 -34.75
N SER A 225 9.90 6.84 -34.21
CA SER A 225 11.18 7.54 -34.30
C SER A 225 12.05 7.20 -33.09
N VAL A 226 13.33 6.92 -33.30
CA VAL A 226 14.34 6.65 -32.26
C VAL A 226 15.51 7.62 -32.42
N CYS A 227 15.98 8.19 -31.32
CA CYS A 227 17.06 9.17 -31.31
C CYS A 227 18.04 8.90 -30.18
N ASP A 228 19.34 9.01 -30.46
CA ASP A 228 20.37 9.10 -29.43
C ASP A 228 20.48 10.55 -28.95
N GLN A 229 20.28 10.80 -27.67
CA GLN A 229 20.25 12.13 -27.06
C GLN A 229 21.57 12.90 -27.18
N SER A 230 22.67 12.23 -27.56
CA SER A 230 23.91 12.92 -27.95
C SER A 230 23.78 13.71 -29.26
N SER A 231 22.73 13.47 -30.05
CA SER A 231 22.40 14.13 -31.32
C SER A 231 20.88 14.28 -31.44
N PRO A 232 20.25 15.16 -30.63
CA PRO A 232 18.79 15.22 -30.43
C PRO A 232 17.97 15.58 -31.68
N ASP A 233 18.63 16.04 -32.74
CA ASP A 233 18.03 16.36 -34.03
C ASP A 233 18.05 15.19 -35.02
N ASP A 234 18.81 14.10 -34.75
CA ASP A 234 18.93 12.91 -35.61
C ASP A 234 17.93 11.82 -35.19
N TRP A 235 16.68 11.97 -35.61
CA TRP A 235 15.62 10.97 -35.42
C TRP A 235 15.61 9.97 -36.58
N ARG A 236 15.65 8.68 -36.25
CA ARG A 236 15.62 7.57 -37.22
C ARG A 236 14.34 6.78 -37.10
N GLU A 237 13.75 6.39 -38.21
CA GLU A 237 12.44 5.75 -38.22
C GLU A 237 12.52 4.22 -38.26
N VAL A 238 11.67 3.59 -37.45
CA VAL A 238 11.28 2.19 -37.54
C VAL A 238 9.85 2.16 -38.07
N SER A 239 9.69 1.84 -39.35
CA SER A 239 8.36 1.70 -39.98
C SER A 239 7.77 0.32 -39.69
N ILE A 240 6.63 0.31 -38.99
CA ILE A 240 5.90 -0.90 -38.63
C ILE A 240 4.66 -1.00 -39.53
N PRO A 241 4.51 -2.04 -40.37
CA PRO A 241 3.30 -2.24 -41.13
C PRO A 241 2.16 -2.60 -40.18
N ILE A 242 1.01 -1.94 -40.31
CA ILE A 242 -0.15 -2.16 -39.45
C ILE A 242 -1.40 -2.51 -40.25
N ARG A 243 -2.35 -3.14 -39.56
CA ARG A 243 -3.75 -3.26 -39.99
C ARG A 243 -4.63 -2.80 -38.86
N VAL A 244 -5.45 -1.78 -39.10
CA VAL A 244 -6.44 -1.35 -38.12
C VAL A 244 -7.70 -2.19 -38.25
N VAL A 245 -8.20 -2.69 -37.12
CA VAL A 245 -9.42 -3.49 -37.01
C VAL A 245 -10.39 -2.81 -36.06
N GLN A 246 -11.69 -3.05 -36.24
CA GLN A 246 -12.69 -2.55 -35.30
C GLN A 246 -12.55 -3.26 -33.95
N PRO A 247 -12.55 -2.52 -32.82
CA PRO A 247 -12.53 -3.13 -31.49
C PRO A 247 -13.79 -3.97 -31.25
N ALA A 248 -13.70 -4.93 -30.34
CA ALA A 248 -14.86 -5.61 -29.78
C ALA A 248 -15.30 -4.90 -28.49
N THR A 249 -16.58 -5.01 -28.16
CA THR A 249 -17.17 -4.45 -26.92
C THR A 249 -17.67 -5.58 -26.05
N LEU A 250 -17.20 -5.62 -24.79
CA LEU A 250 -17.69 -6.52 -23.77
C LEU A 250 -18.63 -5.75 -22.84
N ARG A 251 -19.86 -6.23 -22.71
CA ARG A 251 -20.87 -5.75 -21.75
C ARG A 251 -21.04 -6.78 -20.65
N GLY A 252 -20.75 -6.40 -19.42
CA GLY A 252 -20.87 -7.29 -18.28
C GLY A 252 -21.95 -6.86 -17.30
N THR A 253 -22.59 -7.85 -16.70
CA THR A 253 -23.46 -7.70 -15.53
C THR A 253 -22.90 -8.54 -14.39
N LEU A 254 -22.81 -7.96 -13.20
CA LEU A 254 -22.31 -8.60 -11.99
C LEU A 254 -23.48 -8.90 -11.06
N VAL A 255 -23.62 -10.15 -10.64
CA VAL A 255 -24.71 -10.60 -9.76
C VAL A 255 -24.21 -11.43 -8.59
N ASP A 256 -24.89 -11.34 -7.45
CA ASP A 256 -24.72 -12.29 -6.36
C ASP A 256 -25.22 -13.67 -6.81
N ALA A 257 -24.42 -14.72 -6.57
CA ALA A 257 -24.75 -16.05 -7.06
C ALA A 257 -25.94 -16.70 -6.32
N LEU A 258 -26.26 -16.23 -5.11
CA LEU A 258 -27.33 -16.78 -4.28
C LEU A 258 -28.65 -16.03 -4.52
N SER A 259 -28.65 -14.70 -4.42
CA SER A 259 -29.87 -13.89 -4.58
C SER A 259 -30.19 -13.56 -6.03
N GLY A 260 -29.18 -13.50 -6.90
CA GLY A 260 -29.31 -13.03 -8.28
C GLY A 260 -29.37 -11.50 -8.41
N ASP A 261 -29.25 -10.76 -7.31
CA ASP A 261 -29.28 -9.30 -7.31
C ASP A 261 -27.99 -8.70 -7.90
N PRO A 262 -28.04 -7.53 -8.55
CA PRO A 262 -26.85 -6.83 -8.98
C PRO A 262 -25.92 -6.51 -7.80
N CYS A 263 -24.61 -6.69 -8.01
CA CYS A 263 -23.61 -6.43 -6.97
C CYS A 263 -22.38 -5.69 -7.50
N SER A 264 -21.72 -4.92 -6.64
CA SER A 264 -20.47 -4.24 -6.97
C SER A 264 -19.27 -5.19 -6.91
N GLY A 265 -18.19 -4.85 -7.61
CA GLY A 265 -16.90 -5.54 -7.42
C GLY A 265 -15.80 -5.10 -8.36
N ARG A 266 -14.67 -5.83 -8.27
CA ARG A 266 -13.53 -5.63 -9.17
C ARG A 266 -13.74 -6.45 -10.43
N VAL A 267 -13.43 -5.83 -11.57
CA VAL A 267 -13.44 -6.49 -12.87
C VAL A 267 -12.07 -6.37 -13.50
N TYR A 268 -11.48 -7.51 -13.83
CA TYR A 268 -10.23 -7.61 -14.57
C TYR A 268 -10.59 -8.02 -16.00
N VAL A 269 -10.11 -7.26 -16.99
CA VAL A 269 -10.34 -7.57 -18.40
C VAL A 269 -9.01 -7.55 -19.12
N GLU A 270 -8.48 -8.73 -19.43
CA GLU A 270 -7.26 -8.90 -20.21
C GLU A 270 -7.64 -9.08 -21.68
N GLY A 271 -7.21 -8.14 -22.53
CA GLY A 271 -7.43 -8.21 -23.98
C GLY A 271 -6.49 -9.19 -24.67
N SER A 272 -6.72 -9.43 -25.97
CA SER A 272 -5.88 -10.32 -26.78
C SER A 272 -4.44 -9.85 -26.97
N ASP A 273 -4.16 -8.60 -26.62
CA ASP A 273 -2.82 -8.01 -26.59
C ASP A 273 -2.15 -8.09 -25.21
N GLY A 274 -2.67 -8.92 -24.31
CA GLY A 274 -2.11 -9.23 -23.00
C GLY A 274 -2.17 -8.10 -21.98
N GLN A 275 -2.91 -7.02 -22.27
CA GLN A 275 -3.04 -5.86 -21.39
C GLN A 275 -4.41 -5.83 -20.70
N TYR A 276 -4.40 -5.38 -19.44
CA TYR A 276 -5.61 -5.08 -18.69
C TYR A 276 -6.28 -3.80 -19.19
N ARG A 277 -7.60 -3.86 -19.38
CA ARG A 277 -8.45 -2.78 -19.85
C ARG A 277 -9.41 -2.34 -18.77
N HIS A 278 -9.63 -1.04 -18.69
CA HIS A 278 -10.55 -0.43 -17.74
C HIS A 278 -11.80 0.03 -18.47
N GLY A 279 -12.97 -0.26 -17.89
CA GLY A 279 -14.27 0.13 -18.42
C GLY A 279 -15.23 0.62 -17.34
N GLY A 280 -16.45 0.95 -17.75
CA GLY A 280 -17.49 1.43 -16.85
C GLY A 280 -17.22 2.80 -16.23
N ARG A 281 -18.07 3.15 -15.24
CA ARG A 281 -18.18 4.48 -14.62
C ARG A 281 -16.87 5.00 -14.03
N PHE A 282 -16.04 4.11 -13.47
CA PHE A 282 -14.85 4.49 -12.70
C PHE A 282 -13.53 4.38 -13.47
N ALA A 283 -13.54 3.99 -14.76
CA ALA A 283 -12.33 3.76 -15.55
C ALA A 283 -11.35 4.96 -15.57
N ALA A 284 -11.88 6.19 -15.56
CA ALA A 284 -11.10 7.42 -15.62
C ALA A 284 -10.76 8.02 -14.25
N VAL A 285 -11.24 7.43 -13.14
CA VAL A 285 -11.02 7.97 -11.79
C VAL A 285 -9.65 7.54 -11.30
N GLN A 286 -8.64 8.42 -11.43
CA GLN A 286 -7.24 8.12 -11.07
C GLN A 286 -7.05 7.62 -9.63
N ALA A 287 -7.84 8.11 -8.67
CA ALA A 287 -7.79 7.64 -7.29
C ALA A 287 -8.16 6.15 -7.14
N MET A 288 -8.80 5.56 -8.14
CA MET A 288 -9.13 4.13 -8.19
C MET A 288 -8.27 3.38 -9.20
N SER A 289 -7.82 4.04 -10.26
CA SER A 289 -7.10 3.39 -11.37
C SER A 289 -5.57 3.50 -11.30
N GLU A 290 -5.01 4.40 -10.49
CA GLU A 290 -3.56 4.56 -10.29
C GLU A 290 -3.20 4.67 -8.81
N LYS A 291 -2.06 4.06 -8.44
CA LYS A 291 -1.52 4.04 -7.08
C LYS A 291 -0.01 4.22 -7.10
N GLN A 292 0.53 4.79 -6.02
CA GLN A 292 1.97 4.88 -5.82
C GLN A 292 2.57 3.51 -5.51
N LEU A 293 3.76 3.26 -6.03
CA LEU A 293 4.61 2.14 -5.63
C LEU A 293 5.42 2.59 -4.40
N LEU A 294 4.87 2.33 -3.21
CA LEU A 294 5.40 2.86 -1.95
C LEU A 294 6.84 2.41 -1.64
N GLN A 295 7.27 1.28 -2.19
CA GLN A 295 8.65 0.77 -2.10
C GLN A 295 9.67 1.72 -2.74
N PHE A 296 9.23 2.62 -3.62
CA PHE A 296 10.07 3.58 -4.33
C PHE A 296 9.91 5.02 -3.83
N MET A 297 9.31 5.24 -2.67
CA MET A 297 9.26 6.59 -2.08
C MET A 297 10.68 7.07 -1.72
N PRO A 298 11.06 8.33 -2.03
CA PRO A 298 10.23 9.42 -2.56
C PRO A 298 10.29 9.60 -4.10
N MET A 299 10.80 8.63 -4.88
CA MET A 299 10.93 8.75 -6.35
C MET A 299 9.61 8.93 -7.10
N GLY A 300 8.46 8.72 -6.44
CA GLY A 300 7.14 9.04 -6.98
C GLY A 300 6.73 8.19 -8.19
N ARG A 301 7.08 6.89 -8.19
CA ARG A 301 6.64 5.95 -9.23
C ARG A 301 5.21 5.50 -8.95
N ASN A 302 4.37 5.51 -9.98
CA ASN A 302 2.99 5.02 -9.93
C ASN A 302 2.85 3.76 -10.79
N TYR A 303 1.86 2.93 -10.46
CA TYR A 303 1.38 1.87 -11.34
C TYR A 303 -0.11 2.05 -11.61
N ARG A 304 -0.57 1.48 -12.73
CA ARG A 304 -2.00 1.42 -13.06
C ARG A 304 -2.54 0.10 -12.53
N VAL A 305 -3.59 0.15 -11.72
CA VAL A 305 -4.13 -1.07 -11.10
C VAL A 305 -4.70 -2.02 -12.17
N PRO A 306 -4.64 -3.35 -11.98
CA PRO A 306 -4.97 -4.32 -13.04
C PRO A 306 -6.49 -4.53 -13.26
N PHE A 307 -7.34 -3.83 -12.52
CA PHE A 307 -8.79 -3.97 -12.56
C PHE A 307 -9.48 -2.60 -12.55
N PHE A 308 -10.79 -2.59 -12.70
CA PHE A 308 -11.62 -1.42 -12.41
C PHE A 308 -12.80 -1.82 -11.53
N TYR A 309 -13.36 -0.88 -10.79
CA TYR A 309 -14.59 -1.10 -10.02
C TYR A 309 -15.82 -0.98 -10.93
N SER A 310 -16.83 -1.80 -10.66
CA SER A 310 -18.17 -1.70 -11.26
C SER A 310 -19.21 -1.70 -10.15
N ASP A 311 -20.29 -0.95 -10.37
CA ASP A 311 -21.48 -0.85 -9.52
C ASP A 311 -22.61 -1.81 -9.97
N GLY A 312 -22.27 -2.87 -10.72
CA GLY A 312 -23.19 -3.92 -11.15
C GLY A 312 -23.23 -4.15 -12.65
N ALA A 313 -22.81 -3.17 -13.44
CA ALA A 313 -22.66 -3.32 -14.89
C ALA A 313 -21.42 -2.60 -15.41
N PHE A 314 -20.91 -3.04 -16.55
CA PHE A 314 -19.82 -2.36 -17.23
C PHE A 314 -19.87 -2.55 -18.74
N GLU A 315 -19.24 -1.61 -19.44
CA GLU A 315 -18.90 -1.72 -20.85
C GLU A 315 -17.40 -1.42 -21.00
N VAL A 316 -16.70 -2.23 -21.79
CA VAL A 316 -15.28 -2.05 -22.08
C VAL A 316 -14.98 -2.45 -23.52
N SER A 317 -14.18 -1.64 -24.20
CA SER A 317 -13.64 -1.95 -25.52
C SER A 317 -12.32 -2.70 -25.39
N VAL A 318 -12.16 -3.78 -26.16
CA VAL A 318 -10.96 -4.62 -26.18
C VAL A 318 -10.53 -4.91 -27.61
N PRO A 319 -9.23 -5.18 -27.86
CA PRO A 319 -8.81 -5.69 -29.16
C PRO A 319 -9.50 -7.03 -29.46
N PRO A 320 -9.87 -7.29 -30.72
CA PRO A 320 -10.45 -8.58 -31.11
C PRO A 320 -9.52 -9.76 -30.80
N GLY A 321 -10.10 -10.93 -30.53
CA GLY A 321 -9.42 -12.17 -30.18
C GLY A 321 -9.70 -12.64 -28.75
N ARG A 322 -8.80 -13.47 -28.22
CA ARG A 322 -8.90 -14.06 -26.88
C ARG A 322 -8.93 -12.97 -25.81
N THR A 323 -10.06 -12.84 -25.12
CA THR A 323 -10.27 -11.91 -24.00
C THR A 323 -10.60 -12.69 -22.74
N SER A 324 -9.91 -12.42 -21.64
CA SER A 324 -10.18 -12.99 -20.32
C SER A 324 -10.86 -11.95 -19.45
N VAL A 325 -12.02 -12.28 -18.87
CA VAL A 325 -12.73 -11.43 -17.91
C VAL A 325 -12.83 -12.16 -16.58
N CYS A 326 -12.56 -11.46 -15.48
CA CYS A 326 -12.62 -12.00 -14.14
C CYS A 326 -13.34 -11.03 -13.20
N PHE A 327 -14.29 -11.55 -12.44
CA PHE A 327 -15.01 -10.82 -11.40
C PHE A 327 -14.52 -11.24 -10.01
N GLU A 328 -14.23 -10.26 -9.15
CA GLU A 328 -13.97 -10.48 -7.71
C GLU A 328 -14.90 -9.61 -6.84
N GLY A 329 -15.61 -10.26 -5.91
CA GLY A 329 -16.48 -9.60 -4.92
C GLY A 329 -15.88 -9.54 -3.51
N GLY A 330 -14.56 -9.39 -3.37
CA GLY A 330 -13.87 -9.40 -2.07
C GLY A 330 -13.19 -10.72 -1.70
N PHE A 331 -12.74 -10.86 -0.45
CA PHE A 331 -11.96 -12.02 0.02
C PHE A 331 -12.82 -13.24 0.37
N GLU A 332 -14.11 -13.01 0.64
CA GLU A 332 -15.10 -14.03 0.99
C GLU A 332 -15.70 -14.74 -0.24
N HIS A 333 -15.24 -14.43 -1.45
CA HIS A 333 -15.82 -14.91 -2.71
C HIS A 333 -14.79 -15.63 -3.59
N HIS A 334 -15.26 -16.63 -4.34
CA HIS A 334 -14.51 -17.18 -5.46
C HIS A 334 -14.46 -16.18 -6.62
N ARG A 335 -13.41 -16.29 -7.45
CA ARG A 335 -13.29 -15.53 -8.69
C ARG A 335 -14.08 -16.22 -9.81
N ASP A 336 -15.00 -15.51 -10.48
CA ASP A 336 -15.64 -16.00 -11.70
C ASP A 336 -14.85 -15.50 -12.92
N ARG A 337 -14.16 -16.43 -13.59
CA ARG A 337 -13.31 -16.16 -14.75
C ARG A 337 -13.90 -16.78 -16.01
N ARG A 338 -13.98 -15.99 -17.08
CA ARG A 338 -14.40 -16.42 -18.43
C ARG A 338 -13.34 -16.07 -19.45
N THR A 339 -13.13 -16.95 -20.42
CA THR A 339 -12.34 -16.68 -21.62
C THR A 339 -13.28 -16.68 -22.82
N LEU A 340 -13.24 -15.60 -23.58
CA LEU A 340 -14.07 -15.35 -24.75
C LEU A 340 -13.16 -15.15 -25.96
N ASP A 341 -13.62 -15.54 -27.14
CA ASP A 341 -12.97 -15.18 -28.39
C ASP A 341 -13.88 -14.19 -29.13
N LEU A 342 -13.45 -12.93 -29.20
CA LEU A 342 -14.28 -11.82 -29.69
C LEU A 342 -13.88 -11.42 -31.10
N LYS A 343 -14.85 -11.29 -32.00
CA LYS A 343 -14.62 -10.89 -33.39
C LYS A 343 -14.51 -9.37 -33.53
N PRO A 344 -13.85 -8.86 -34.59
CA PRO A 344 -13.84 -7.43 -34.89
C PRO A 344 -15.26 -6.85 -34.98
N GLY A 345 -15.52 -5.76 -34.25
CA GLY A 345 -16.83 -5.08 -34.19
C GLY A 345 -17.92 -5.83 -33.40
N GLU A 346 -17.60 -6.97 -32.77
CA GLU A 346 -18.56 -7.73 -31.99
C GLU A 346 -18.94 -7.02 -30.68
N VAL A 347 -20.23 -7.03 -30.33
CA VAL A 347 -20.70 -6.71 -28.98
C VAL A 347 -21.10 -8.02 -28.29
N ARG A 348 -20.45 -8.35 -27.17
CA ARG A 348 -20.71 -9.56 -26.40
C ARG A 348 -21.21 -9.22 -25.01
N GLU A 349 -22.29 -9.87 -24.60
CA GLU A 349 -22.81 -9.80 -23.22
C GLU A 349 -22.31 -10.98 -22.38
N VAL A 350 -22.01 -10.72 -21.11
CA VAL A 350 -21.62 -11.74 -20.12
C VAL A 350 -22.23 -11.43 -18.76
N VAL A 351 -22.68 -12.47 -18.06
CA VAL A 351 -23.09 -12.38 -16.66
C VAL A 351 -22.05 -13.10 -15.80
N LEU A 352 -21.53 -12.42 -14.79
CA LEU A 352 -20.51 -12.92 -13.87
C LEU A 352 -21.09 -12.99 -12.46
N HIS A 353 -20.72 -14.04 -11.72
CA HIS A 353 -21.38 -14.38 -10.46
C HIS A 353 -20.43 -14.30 -9.27
N ALA A 354 -20.86 -13.62 -8.20
CA ALA A 354 -20.16 -13.59 -6.92
C ALA A 354 -20.60 -14.82 -6.11
N LYS A 355 -19.80 -15.88 -6.14
CA LYS A 355 -20.07 -17.08 -5.33
C LYS A 355 -19.28 -17.01 -4.03
N ARG A 356 -19.97 -16.92 -2.88
CA ARG A 356 -19.33 -16.97 -1.56
C ARG A 356 -18.52 -18.26 -1.38
N LEU A 357 -17.28 -18.10 -0.95
CA LEU A 357 -16.42 -19.14 -0.38
C LEU A 357 -16.86 -19.42 1.06
N VAL A 358 -17.16 -18.35 1.81
CA VAL A 358 -17.64 -18.39 3.20
C VAL A 358 -18.40 -17.10 3.48
N ASP A 359 -19.42 -17.14 4.34
CA ASP A 359 -19.99 -15.93 4.93
C ASP A 359 -19.39 -15.74 6.33
N MET A 360 -18.53 -14.74 6.47
CA MET A 360 -17.87 -14.45 7.74
C MET A 360 -18.82 -13.81 8.73
N ALA A 361 -19.79 -13.01 8.28
CA ALA A 361 -20.75 -12.33 9.15
C ALA A 361 -21.70 -13.32 9.82
N ASP A 362 -22.11 -14.38 9.12
CA ASP A 362 -22.86 -15.50 9.70
C ASP A 362 -22.05 -16.24 10.78
N ARG A 363 -20.71 -16.24 10.63
CA ARG A 363 -19.78 -16.73 11.65
C ARG A 363 -19.43 -15.65 12.69
N GLY A 364 -20.10 -14.51 12.70
CA GLY A 364 -19.86 -13.40 13.63
C GLY A 364 -18.56 -12.64 13.40
N TRP A 365 -17.89 -12.81 12.26
CA TRP A 365 -16.67 -12.07 11.89
C TRP A 365 -17.01 -10.97 10.89
N VAL A 366 -16.67 -9.74 11.22
CA VAL A 366 -17.01 -8.57 10.40
C VAL A 366 -15.73 -7.88 9.93
N SER A 367 -15.59 -7.77 8.61
CA SER A 367 -14.45 -7.11 7.96
C SER A 367 -14.49 -5.59 8.15
N GLY A 368 -13.32 -4.96 8.28
CA GLY A 368 -13.23 -3.51 8.33
C GLY A 368 -11.85 -2.95 7.99
N ASP A 369 -11.86 -1.79 7.36
CA ASP A 369 -10.68 -0.96 7.10
C ASP A 369 -10.65 0.18 8.14
N THR A 370 -9.60 0.19 8.96
CA THR A 370 -9.44 1.15 10.06
C THR A 370 -8.85 2.49 9.63
N HIS A 371 -8.32 2.60 8.41
CA HIS A 371 -7.51 3.76 8.01
C HIS A 371 -7.75 4.09 6.52
N VAL A 372 -8.75 4.93 6.24
CA VAL A 372 -9.03 5.44 4.90
C VAL A 372 -9.06 6.96 4.92
N HIS A 373 -8.43 7.61 3.94
CA HIS A 373 -8.66 9.02 3.62
C HIS A 373 -9.32 9.11 2.26
N TRP A 374 -10.63 9.36 2.19
CA TRP A 374 -11.37 9.31 0.92
C TRP A 374 -11.20 10.57 0.09
N VAL A 375 -10.03 10.67 -0.54
CA VAL A 375 -9.56 11.83 -1.30
C VAL A 375 -8.88 11.39 -2.59
N THR A 376 -8.62 12.34 -3.50
CA THR A 376 -7.78 12.07 -4.68
C THR A 376 -6.36 11.67 -4.27
N ASN A 377 -5.56 11.14 -5.20
CA ASN A 377 -4.14 10.84 -4.97
C ASN A 377 -3.30 12.08 -4.58
N ALA A 378 -3.84 13.30 -4.70
CA ALA A 378 -3.22 14.54 -4.21
C ALA A 378 -3.50 14.82 -2.72
N TRP A 379 -4.25 13.95 -2.04
CA TRP A 379 -4.62 14.01 -0.61
C TRP A 379 -5.55 15.14 -0.18
N ASN A 380 -5.62 16.24 -0.91
CA ASN A 380 -6.28 17.47 -0.48
C ASN A 380 -7.63 17.77 -1.17
N VAL A 381 -8.18 16.80 -1.92
CA VAL A 381 -9.44 16.96 -2.64
C VAL A 381 -10.36 15.79 -2.33
N ASP A 382 -11.50 16.07 -1.72
CA ASP A 382 -12.51 15.08 -1.36
C ASP A 382 -13.12 14.40 -2.59
N LEU A 383 -13.36 13.10 -2.47
CA LEU A 383 -14.14 12.33 -3.42
C LEU A 383 -15.58 12.13 -2.92
N PRO A 384 -16.57 11.91 -3.81
CA PRO A 384 -17.94 11.61 -3.39
C PRO A 384 -18.02 10.35 -2.51
N LEU A 385 -18.69 10.42 -1.36
CA LEU A 385 -18.87 9.27 -0.46
C LEU A 385 -19.70 8.13 -1.07
N GLU A 386 -20.58 8.45 -2.04
CA GLU A 386 -21.27 7.43 -2.86
C GLU A 386 -20.28 6.48 -3.53
N TRP A 387 -19.12 6.98 -3.98
CA TRP A 387 -18.13 6.13 -4.63
C TRP A 387 -17.40 5.24 -3.61
N LEU A 388 -17.18 5.74 -2.38
CA LEU A 388 -16.64 4.92 -1.30
C LEU A 388 -17.60 3.79 -0.94
N SER A 389 -18.90 4.06 -0.87
CA SER A 389 -19.90 3.03 -0.54
C SER A 389 -20.03 1.94 -1.62
N VAL A 390 -19.74 2.28 -2.89
CA VAL A 390 -19.61 1.30 -3.97
C VAL A 390 -18.36 0.44 -3.79
N ILE A 391 -17.20 1.05 -3.50
CA ILE A 391 -15.95 0.29 -3.25
C ILE A 391 -16.08 -0.59 -2.02
N GLN A 392 -16.72 -0.09 -0.97
CA GLN A 392 -16.99 -0.84 0.25
C GLN A 392 -17.70 -2.17 -0.05
N ARG A 393 -18.75 -2.12 -0.88
CA ARG A 393 -19.48 -3.31 -1.36
C ARG A 393 -18.64 -4.15 -2.31
N ALA A 394 -17.90 -3.50 -3.22
CA ALA A 394 -17.05 -4.19 -4.18
C ALA A 394 -15.95 -5.03 -3.54
N GLU A 395 -15.43 -4.56 -2.42
CA GLU A 395 -14.39 -5.22 -1.64
C GLU A 395 -14.94 -6.20 -0.61
N ASP A 396 -16.24 -6.20 -0.33
CA ASP A 396 -16.86 -6.83 0.83
C ASP A 396 -16.18 -6.41 2.16
N VAL A 397 -15.95 -5.10 2.32
CA VAL A 397 -15.47 -4.48 3.57
C VAL A 397 -16.69 -3.93 4.31
N ARG A 398 -17.11 -4.58 5.39
CA ARG A 398 -18.36 -4.19 6.08
C ARG A 398 -18.23 -2.89 6.88
N VAL A 399 -17.06 -2.55 7.40
CA VAL A 399 -16.81 -1.30 8.14
C VAL A 399 -15.71 -0.48 7.47
N VAL A 400 -15.98 0.77 7.10
CA VAL A 400 -14.96 1.70 6.59
C VAL A 400 -14.87 2.92 7.48
N ASN A 401 -13.66 3.20 7.98
CA ASN A 401 -13.36 4.38 8.78
C ASN A 401 -12.62 5.43 7.92
N ASN A 402 -13.37 6.45 7.49
CA ASN A 402 -12.88 7.59 6.71
C ASN A 402 -12.35 8.67 7.65
N LEU A 403 -11.04 8.72 7.83
CA LEU A 403 -10.36 9.50 8.86
C LEU A 403 -9.99 10.88 8.35
N THR A 404 -10.43 11.94 8.99
CA THR A 404 -9.95 13.30 8.70
C THR A 404 -8.53 13.48 9.23
N LEU A 405 -7.64 14.10 8.44
CA LEU A 405 -6.29 14.48 8.88
C LEU A 405 -6.00 15.96 8.59
N LEU A 406 -4.98 16.51 9.27
CA LEU A 406 -4.39 17.82 8.97
C LEU A 406 -3.06 17.63 8.26
N HIS A 407 -2.84 18.36 7.17
CA HIS A 407 -1.52 18.55 6.59
C HIS A 407 -1.29 20.01 6.21
N ARG A 408 -0.20 20.60 6.71
CA ARG A 408 0.22 21.96 6.39
C ARG A 408 1.72 22.04 6.16
N THR A 409 2.07 22.49 4.95
CA THR A 409 3.40 22.89 4.50
C THR A 409 3.40 24.40 4.20
N GLU A 410 4.53 24.95 3.75
CA GLU A 410 4.62 26.36 3.31
C GLU A 410 3.67 26.67 2.15
N ASN A 411 3.45 25.71 1.26
CA ASN A 411 2.74 25.92 -0.01
C ASN A 411 1.33 25.31 -0.03
N GLN A 412 0.94 24.57 1.01
CA GLN A 412 -0.35 23.86 1.05
C GLN A 412 -0.83 23.67 2.49
N ALA A 413 -2.11 23.90 2.76
CA ALA A 413 -2.74 23.61 4.05
C ALA A 413 -4.13 23.03 3.80
N PHE A 414 -4.44 21.86 4.38
CA PHE A 414 -5.74 21.23 4.23
C PHE A 414 -6.11 20.37 5.44
N VAL A 415 -7.43 20.19 5.61
CA VAL A 415 -8.04 19.28 6.58
C VAL A 415 -9.07 18.46 5.83
N ASN A 416 -8.69 17.24 5.47
CA ASN A 416 -9.48 16.34 4.62
C ASN A 416 -9.27 14.90 5.09
N PRO A 417 -10.15 13.96 4.74
CA PRO A 417 -11.52 14.10 4.22
C PRO A 417 -12.43 15.00 5.06
N SER A 418 -13.30 15.79 4.41
CA SER A 418 -14.21 16.75 5.07
C SER A 418 -15.69 16.58 4.68
N GLN A 419 -16.03 15.46 4.03
CA GLN A 419 -17.34 15.26 3.39
C GLN A 419 -18.53 15.18 4.35
N ALA A 420 -18.31 14.81 5.62
CA ALA A 420 -19.36 14.64 6.61
C ALA A 420 -18.83 14.90 8.04
N PRO A 421 -19.72 15.20 9.01
CA PRO A 421 -19.34 15.29 10.42
C PRO A 421 -18.77 13.97 10.97
N MET A 422 -17.95 14.05 12.02
CA MET A 422 -17.50 12.88 12.79
C MET A 422 -18.69 12.03 13.23
N GLY A 423 -18.57 10.71 13.12
CA GLY A 423 -19.69 9.80 13.38
C GLY A 423 -20.11 8.98 12.16
N PRO A 424 -21.18 8.19 12.30
CA PRO A 424 -21.74 7.42 11.19
C PRO A 424 -22.33 8.32 10.10
N VAL A 425 -22.01 8.01 8.84
CA VAL A 425 -22.65 8.65 7.68
C VAL A 425 -23.89 7.84 7.32
N GLN A 426 -25.00 8.16 7.99
CA GLN A 426 -26.24 7.37 7.98
C GLN A 426 -26.77 7.00 6.59
N ALA A 427 -26.55 7.84 5.57
CA ALA A 427 -26.96 7.55 4.19
C ALA A 427 -26.29 6.31 3.57
N PHE A 428 -25.17 5.84 4.14
CA PHE A 428 -24.39 4.70 3.68
C PHE A 428 -24.24 3.61 4.75
N CYS A 429 -25.05 3.67 5.82
CA CYS A 429 -25.09 2.66 6.86
C CYS A 429 -26.38 1.84 6.78
N ASP A 430 -26.27 0.53 6.92
CA ASP A 430 -27.38 -0.42 7.04
C ASP A 430 -26.99 -1.55 8.03
N ASP A 431 -27.71 -2.67 8.00
CA ASP A 431 -27.45 -3.82 8.87
C ASP A 431 -26.22 -4.65 8.44
N GLN A 432 -25.64 -4.36 7.28
CA GLN A 432 -24.50 -5.08 6.71
C GLN A 432 -23.24 -4.22 6.56
N TYR A 433 -23.41 -2.93 6.26
CA TYR A 433 -22.34 -1.99 5.94
C TYR A 433 -22.40 -0.75 6.83
N HIS A 434 -21.25 -0.25 7.24
CA HIS A 434 -21.10 0.95 8.06
C HIS A 434 -19.99 1.84 7.52
N LEU A 435 -20.32 3.11 7.28
CA LEU A 435 -19.36 4.14 6.91
C LEU A 435 -19.24 5.16 8.04
N GLN A 436 -18.05 5.28 8.60
CA GLN A 436 -17.75 6.11 9.76
C GLN A 436 -16.78 7.23 9.37
N MET A 437 -17.09 8.47 9.76
CA MET A 437 -16.08 9.53 9.82
C MET A 437 -15.31 9.43 11.14
N GLY A 438 -13.99 9.44 11.08
CA GLY A 438 -13.06 9.43 12.21
C GLY A 438 -11.91 10.42 12.00
N GLU A 439 -10.80 10.23 12.70
CA GLU A 439 -9.65 11.15 12.62
C GLU A 439 -8.33 10.38 12.60
N GLU A 440 -7.36 10.82 11.82
CA GLU A 440 -5.96 10.46 12.02
C GLU A 440 -5.26 11.65 12.67
N TYR A 441 -4.99 11.52 13.97
CA TYR A 441 -4.22 12.53 14.71
C TYR A 441 -2.74 12.29 14.49
N ARG A 442 -2.00 13.33 14.10
CA ARG A 442 -0.63 13.15 13.60
C ARG A 442 0.40 14.03 14.30
N ASN A 443 1.52 13.41 14.65
CA ASN A 443 2.82 14.06 14.88
C ASN A 443 3.91 13.18 14.25
N GLU A 444 4.45 13.60 13.11
CA GLU A 444 5.40 12.76 12.33
C GLU A 444 6.73 12.55 13.06
N ASN A 445 7.26 13.61 13.69
CA ASN A 445 8.67 13.69 14.07
C ASN A 445 8.99 13.08 15.45
N LEU A 446 8.04 13.12 16.40
CA LEU A 446 8.26 12.65 17.77
C LEU A 446 7.30 11.52 18.17
N TYR A 447 5.99 11.76 18.11
CA TYR A 447 5.06 10.90 18.85
C TYR A 447 4.41 9.81 17.99
N GLY A 448 4.29 10.00 16.68
CA GLY A 448 3.62 9.10 15.77
C GLY A 448 2.19 9.49 15.46
N HIS A 449 1.52 8.65 14.66
CA HIS A 449 0.17 8.87 14.17
C HIS A 449 -0.80 7.92 14.85
N LEU A 450 -2.03 8.38 15.05
CA LEU A 450 -3.08 7.66 15.75
C LEU A 450 -4.36 7.70 14.93
N CYS A 451 -4.93 6.54 14.61
CA CYS A 451 -6.28 6.45 14.08
C CYS A 451 -7.27 6.47 15.24
N PHE A 452 -8.07 7.52 15.33
CA PHE A 452 -9.16 7.64 16.26
C PHE A 452 -10.48 7.21 15.62
N LEU A 453 -11.02 6.11 16.14
CA LEU A 453 -12.28 5.53 15.69
C LEU A 453 -13.39 5.81 16.68
N ASN A 454 -14.64 5.73 16.23
CA ASN A 454 -15.83 5.94 17.07
C ASN A 454 -15.88 7.35 17.70
N LEU A 455 -15.44 8.35 16.94
CA LEU A 455 -15.54 9.75 17.32
C LEU A 455 -16.96 10.29 17.10
N LYS A 456 -17.31 11.28 17.92
CA LYS A 456 -18.52 12.11 17.86
C LYS A 456 -18.20 13.55 17.44
N TRP A 457 -16.98 14.01 17.70
CA TRP A 457 -16.43 15.29 17.28
C TRP A 457 -14.91 15.19 17.12
N LEU A 458 -14.32 16.10 16.32
CA LEU A 458 -12.88 16.16 16.09
C LEU A 458 -12.13 16.46 17.39
N VAL A 459 -11.00 15.78 17.59
CA VAL A 459 -10.02 16.09 18.62
C VAL A 459 -9.23 17.33 18.18
N MET A 460 -8.99 18.25 19.12
CA MET A 460 -8.31 19.51 18.83
C MET A 460 -7.04 19.67 19.68
N PRO A 461 -5.93 20.17 19.11
CA PRO A 461 -5.72 20.42 17.66
C PRO A 461 -5.75 19.10 16.86
N ILE A 462 -6.01 19.13 15.54
CA ILE A 462 -6.12 17.92 14.69
C ILE A 462 -4.75 17.22 14.49
N GLY A 463 -3.66 17.95 14.73
CA GLY A 463 -2.30 17.43 14.68
C GLY A 463 -1.31 18.43 15.25
N THR A 464 -0.11 17.95 15.55
CA THR A 464 0.96 18.76 16.14
C THR A 464 2.29 18.53 15.42
N GLY A 465 3.26 19.39 15.69
CA GLY A 465 4.61 19.29 15.15
C GLY A 465 4.76 19.85 13.73
N ARG A 466 5.97 20.36 13.45
CA ARG A 466 6.24 21.18 12.26
C ARG A 466 5.93 20.51 10.92
N MET A 467 6.16 19.19 10.80
CA MET A 467 6.02 18.44 9.55
C MET A 467 4.57 18.20 9.16
N ILE A 468 3.68 18.18 10.14
CA ILE A 468 2.25 17.91 9.96
C ILE A 468 1.48 19.22 9.96
N ALA A 469 1.72 20.04 10.98
CA ALA A 469 0.90 21.18 11.28
C ALA A 469 1.55 22.51 10.87
N GLY A 470 2.72 22.49 10.23
CA GLY A 470 3.46 23.63 9.64
C GLY A 470 4.57 24.20 10.52
N GLU A 471 5.54 24.89 9.90
CA GLU A 471 6.83 25.28 10.51
C GLU A 471 6.74 26.08 11.82
N ASP A 472 5.66 26.82 12.06
CA ASP A 472 5.47 27.63 13.27
C ASP A 472 4.85 26.86 14.45
N THR A 473 4.48 25.59 14.26
CA THR A 473 3.78 24.79 15.29
C THR A 473 4.69 24.12 16.31
N LEU A 474 4.08 23.69 17.42
CA LEU A 474 4.73 23.01 18.53
C LEU A 474 4.44 21.51 18.50
N ASP A 475 5.35 20.72 19.07
CA ASP A 475 5.12 19.32 19.42
C ASP A 475 4.33 19.20 20.74
N TYR A 476 3.26 19.98 20.85
CA TYR A 476 2.42 20.07 22.05
C TYR A 476 0.99 20.45 21.66
N PRO A 477 -0.06 19.84 22.24
CA PRO A 477 -0.01 18.79 23.28
C PRO A 477 0.56 17.46 22.78
N ILE A 478 0.99 16.60 23.71
CA ILE A 478 1.54 15.27 23.39
C ILE A 478 0.41 14.29 23.05
N ASN A 479 0.74 13.18 22.37
CA ASN A 479 -0.27 12.22 21.89
C ASN A 479 -1.18 11.69 23.01
N LYS A 480 -0.66 11.52 24.24
CA LYS A 480 -1.47 11.17 25.42
C LYS A 480 -2.70 12.07 25.59
N ASN A 481 -2.57 13.38 25.44
CA ASN A 481 -3.70 14.30 25.63
C ASN A 481 -4.78 14.06 24.57
N ALA A 482 -4.37 13.81 23.33
CA ALA A 482 -5.28 13.53 22.23
C ALA A 482 -6.01 12.18 22.43
N ILE A 483 -5.30 11.14 22.89
CA ILE A 483 -5.90 9.85 23.23
C ILE A 483 -6.97 10.01 24.33
N LEU A 484 -6.67 10.79 25.37
CA LEU A 484 -7.62 11.04 26.46
C LEU A 484 -8.86 11.79 25.97
N ALA A 485 -8.70 12.77 25.08
CA ALA A 485 -9.82 13.47 24.44
C ALA A 485 -10.66 12.56 23.51
N CYS A 486 -10.02 11.65 22.79
CA CYS A 486 -10.68 10.60 22.02
C CYS A 486 -11.53 9.69 22.94
N ARG A 487 -10.98 9.27 24.08
CA ARG A 487 -11.67 8.40 25.04
C ARG A 487 -12.84 9.07 25.75
N GLU A 488 -12.79 10.37 26.01
CA GLU A 488 -13.88 11.13 26.66
C GLU A 488 -15.21 11.02 25.89
N GLN A 489 -15.13 10.87 24.57
CA GLN A 489 -16.31 10.70 23.70
C GLN A 489 -16.69 9.24 23.42
N GLY A 490 -15.93 8.28 23.95
CA GLY A 490 -16.11 6.83 23.75
C GLY A 490 -15.32 6.24 22.58
N GLY A 491 -14.40 7.03 22.01
CA GLY A 491 -13.51 6.61 20.93
C GLY A 491 -12.48 5.58 21.35
N ILE A 492 -11.78 5.02 20.37
CA ILE A 492 -10.59 4.17 20.56
C ILE A 492 -9.41 4.74 19.77
N SER A 493 -8.19 4.46 20.26
CA SER A 493 -6.93 4.88 19.67
C SER A 493 -6.16 3.69 19.11
N CYS A 494 -6.04 3.62 17.79
CA CYS A 494 -5.20 2.65 17.10
C CYS A 494 -3.87 3.31 16.71
N GLU A 495 -2.73 2.69 17.05
CA GLU A 495 -1.40 3.20 16.67
C GLU A 495 -1.17 2.97 15.17
N ALA A 496 -1.08 4.05 14.40
CA ALA A 496 -1.03 3.99 12.94
C ALA A 496 0.41 3.81 12.44
N HIS A 497 0.68 2.71 11.75
CA HIS A 497 1.93 2.39 11.02
C HIS A 497 3.24 2.82 11.74
N GLY A 498 3.19 2.82 13.07
CA GLY A 498 4.09 3.56 13.96
C GLY A 498 4.90 2.69 14.90
N LEU A 499 4.82 1.36 14.75
CA LEU A 499 5.73 0.40 15.35
C LEU A 499 7.14 0.54 14.75
N GLY A 500 7.69 1.73 14.57
CA GLY A 500 9.01 1.94 13.95
C GLY A 500 9.62 3.24 14.42
N GLY A 501 10.90 3.21 14.80
CA GLY A 501 11.61 4.36 15.36
C GLY A 501 11.24 4.66 16.83
N ASN A 502 11.87 5.65 17.45
CA ASN A 502 11.63 5.98 18.87
C ASN A 502 10.41 6.92 18.97
N LYS A 503 9.20 6.34 19.05
CA LYS A 503 7.92 7.06 19.12
C LYS A 503 7.14 6.66 20.39
N ASP A 504 5.94 7.23 20.61
CA ASP A 504 5.17 7.05 21.85
C ASP A 504 4.54 5.66 22.02
N VAL A 505 4.49 4.82 20.98
CA VAL A 505 3.83 3.50 21.01
C VAL A 505 4.11 2.69 22.28
N PRO A 506 5.37 2.35 22.64
CA PRO A 506 5.61 1.54 23.84
C PRO A 506 5.23 2.28 25.13
N VAL A 507 5.24 3.61 25.14
CA VAL A 507 4.82 4.44 26.28
C VAL A 507 3.30 4.33 26.42
N ASN A 508 2.56 4.50 25.33
CA ASN A 508 1.11 4.37 25.31
C ASN A 508 0.66 2.96 25.69
N VAL A 509 1.35 1.92 25.21
CA VAL A 509 1.06 0.52 25.55
C VAL A 509 1.18 0.27 27.06
N VAL A 510 2.30 0.64 27.70
CA VAL A 510 2.49 0.39 29.14
C VAL A 510 1.56 1.24 30.02
N HIS A 511 1.05 2.35 29.48
CA HIS A 511 0.01 3.16 30.10
C HIS A 511 -1.42 2.72 29.77
N GLN A 512 -1.62 1.64 29.00
CA GLN A 512 -2.93 1.12 28.57
C GLN A 512 -3.74 2.18 27.79
N LEU A 513 -3.06 2.98 26.98
CA LEU A 513 -3.62 4.03 26.12
C LEU A 513 -3.73 3.59 24.66
N THR A 514 -3.08 2.50 24.27
CA THR A 514 -3.20 1.89 22.94
C THR A 514 -4.33 0.87 22.95
N ASP A 515 -5.32 1.04 22.07
CA ASP A 515 -6.45 0.12 21.92
C ASP A 515 -6.25 -0.88 20.76
N SER A 516 -5.36 -0.61 19.81
CA SER A 516 -4.98 -1.55 18.74
C SER A 516 -3.68 -1.11 18.07
N LEU A 517 -3.00 -2.04 17.41
CA LEU A 517 -1.87 -1.77 16.50
C LEU A 517 -2.32 -1.92 15.05
N ASP A 518 -2.16 -0.86 14.26
CA ASP A 518 -2.43 -0.85 12.81
C ASP A 518 -1.11 -1.04 12.03
N GLN A 519 -1.16 -1.78 10.92
CA GLN A 519 0.00 -2.11 10.05
C GLN A 519 1.19 -2.72 10.82
N ILE A 520 1.00 -3.94 11.30
CA ILE A 520 1.88 -4.66 12.23
C ILE A 520 3.36 -4.72 11.82
N ARG A 521 4.24 -4.73 12.82
CA ARG A 521 5.60 -5.26 12.70
C ARG A 521 5.70 -6.47 13.62
N PRO A 522 5.65 -7.70 13.08
CA PRO A 522 5.48 -8.92 13.89
C PRO A 522 6.45 -9.03 15.06
N GLU A 523 7.75 -8.75 14.85
CA GLU A 523 8.75 -8.86 15.92
C GLU A 523 8.54 -7.84 17.04
N GLU A 524 8.16 -6.60 16.69
CA GLU A 524 7.80 -5.58 17.69
C GLU A 524 6.51 -5.94 18.41
N TYR A 525 5.51 -6.48 17.70
CA TYR A 525 4.30 -7.00 18.31
C TYR A 525 4.61 -8.10 19.33
N TYR A 526 5.45 -9.07 18.95
CA TYR A 526 5.85 -10.15 19.85
C TYR A 526 6.62 -9.65 21.07
N ASN A 527 7.44 -8.60 20.94
CA ASN A 527 8.09 -7.95 22.09
C ASN A 527 7.08 -7.37 23.10
N PHE A 528 5.91 -6.92 22.66
CA PHE A 528 4.85 -6.52 23.60
C PHE A 528 4.17 -7.73 24.24
N LEU A 529 3.88 -8.79 23.46
CA LEU A 529 3.29 -10.01 23.99
C LEU A 529 4.23 -10.71 25.01
N GLU A 530 5.53 -10.66 24.78
CA GLU A 530 6.55 -11.12 25.73
C GLU A 530 6.53 -10.36 27.06
N CYS A 531 6.00 -9.14 27.09
CA CYS A 531 5.81 -8.34 28.31
C CYS A 531 4.44 -8.55 28.96
N GLY A 532 3.61 -9.47 28.45
CA GLY A 532 2.30 -9.79 28.99
C GLY A 532 1.20 -8.82 28.57
N PHE A 533 1.42 -7.97 27.57
CA PHE A 533 0.38 -7.08 27.07
C PHE A 533 -0.62 -7.80 26.17
N HIS A 534 -1.89 -7.46 26.34
CA HIS A 534 -2.97 -7.89 25.47
C HIS A 534 -3.21 -6.79 24.45
N LEU A 535 -2.79 -7.03 23.20
CA LEU A 535 -2.80 -6.01 22.15
C LEU A 535 -3.53 -6.55 20.91
N PRO A 536 -4.65 -5.92 20.52
CA PRO A 536 -5.35 -6.22 19.29
C PRO A 536 -4.52 -5.81 18.07
N LEU A 537 -4.68 -6.57 17.00
CA LEU A 537 -4.19 -6.21 15.68
C LEU A 537 -5.34 -5.72 14.80
N THR A 538 -5.19 -4.55 14.21
CA THR A 538 -6.04 -4.06 13.12
C THR A 538 -5.20 -3.79 11.90
N ASN A 539 -5.84 -3.45 10.78
CA ASN A 539 -5.12 -3.04 9.59
C ASN A 539 -6.01 -2.14 8.73
N GLY A 540 -5.48 -1.00 8.33
CA GLY A 540 -6.12 -0.10 7.40
C GLY A 540 -5.25 0.19 6.19
N SER A 541 -5.91 0.47 5.07
CA SER A 541 -5.23 0.61 3.77
C SER A 541 -4.36 1.87 3.68
N ASP A 542 -4.64 2.88 4.49
CA ASP A 542 -4.12 4.23 4.38
C ASP A 542 -4.36 4.80 2.97
N HIS A 543 -5.57 4.58 2.43
CA HIS A 543 -5.96 5.19 1.15
C HIS A 543 -5.78 6.72 1.22
N PRO A 544 -5.26 7.42 0.19
CA PRO A 544 -4.98 6.97 -1.17
C PRO A 544 -3.61 6.30 -1.40
N ALA A 545 -2.79 6.07 -0.36
CA ALA A 545 -1.51 5.38 -0.49
C ALA A 545 -1.69 3.97 -1.07
N ARG A 546 -2.76 3.27 -0.64
CA ARG A 546 -3.16 1.96 -1.18
C ARG A 546 -4.65 1.93 -1.56
N LEU A 547 -5.10 0.79 -2.06
CA LEU A 547 -6.51 0.56 -2.38
C LEU A 547 -7.29 0.28 -1.09
N VAL A 548 -8.49 0.84 -0.96
CA VAL A 548 -9.38 0.58 0.18
C VAL A 548 -9.55 -0.92 0.38
N GLY A 549 -9.40 -1.38 1.62
CA GLY A 549 -9.51 -2.78 2.00
C GLY A 549 -8.39 -3.70 1.49
N SER A 550 -7.32 -3.20 0.87
CA SER A 550 -6.23 -4.07 0.37
C SER A 550 -5.55 -4.86 1.49
N ALA A 551 -5.48 -4.27 2.68
CA ALA A 551 -5.37 -5.00 3.93
C ALA A 551 -6.49 -4.50 4.86
N ARG A 552 -6.98 -5.39 5.72
CA ARG A 552 -8.13 -5.15 6.57
C ARG A 552 -8.08 -6.00 7.82
N ALA A 553 -8.87 -5.65 8.82
CA ALA A 553 -9.14 -6.49 9.98
C ALA A 553 -10.46 -7.23 9.82
N TYR A 554 -10.54 -8.44 10.38
CA TYR A 554 -11.81 -9.07 10.75
C TYR A 554 -11.93 -9.04 12.26
N VAL A 555 -13.11 -8.65 12.73
CA VAL A 555 -13.40 -8.54 14.16
C VAL A 555 -14.55 -9.47 14.51
N LYS A 556 -14.34 -10.32 15.52
CA LYS A 556 -15.38 -11.20 16.04
C LYS A 556 -16.34 -10.41 16.92
N ILE A 557 -17.63 -10.54 16.64
CA ILE A 557 -18.73 -9.97 17.41
C ILE A 557 -19.79 -11.03 17.69
N GLU A 558 -20.66 -10.74 18.65
CA GLU A 558 -21.92 -11.45 18.81
C GLU A 558 -22.98 -10.83 17.88
N PRO A 559 -23.52 -11.57 16.88
CA PRO A 559 -24.56 -11.06 15.99
C PRO A 559 -25.82 -10.59 16.77
N PRO A 560 -26.63 -9.67 16.21
CA PRO A 560 -26.45 -9.00 14.92
C PRO A 560 -25.36 -7.91 14.96
N PHE A 561 -24.93 -7.47 13.77
CA PHE A 561 -23.94 -6.40 13.59
C PHE A 561 -24.39 -5.08 14.21
N SER A 562 -23.44 -4.41 14.86
CA SER A 562 -23.50 -2.98 15.16
C SER A 562 -22.07 -2.47 15.28
N TYR A 563 -21.85 -1.21 14.93
CA TYR A 563 -20.52 -0.62 14.99
C TYR A 563 -19.94 -0.59 16.42
N SER A 564 -20.78 -0.40 17.46
CA SER A 564 -20.31 -0.46 18.85
C SER A 564 -19.78 -1.84 19.23
N LYS A 565 -20.47 -2.92 18.84
CA LYS A 565 -19.97 -4.29 19.05
C LYS A 565 -18.67 -4.56 18.29
N TRP A 566 -18.53 -3.99 17.09
CA TRP A 566 -17.29 -4.08 16.32
C TRP A 566 -16.13 -3.40 17.05
N ILE A 567 -16.35 -2.21 17.61
CA ILE A 567 -15.36 -1.51 18.45
C ILE A 567 -15.02 -2.31 19.72
N ASP A 568 -16.02 -2.92 20.37
CA ASP A 568 -15.79 -3.74 21.56
C ASP A 568 -15.05 -5.04 21.24
N GLY A 569 -15.29 -5.64 20.08
CA GLY A 569 -14.53 -6.80 19.60
C GLY A 569 -13.05 -6.48 19.38
N ILE A 570 -12.73 -5.27 18.89
CA ILE A 570 -11.34 -4.79 18.82
C ILE A 570 -10.76 -4.69 20.23
N ARG A 571 -11.42 -4.01 21.16
CA ARG A 571 -10.96 -3.88 22.56
C ARG A 571 -10.69 -5.23 23.24
N GLN A 572 -11.44 -6.26 22.87
CA GLN A 572 -11.31 -7.62 23.38
C GLN A 572 -10.21 -8.46 22.68
N CYS A 573 -9.40 -7.86 21.81
CA CYS A 573 -8.38 -8.55 21.01
C CYS A 573 -8.93 -9.62 20.06
N ARG A 574 -10.24 -9.63 19.76
CA ARG A 574 -10.87 -10.68 18.95
C ARG A 574 -10.75 -10.39 17.47
N THR A 575 -9.52 -10.24 17.00
CA THR A 575 -9.22 -9.73 15.66
C THR A 575 -8.17 -10.55 14.93
N PHE A 576 -8.24 -10.57 13.59
CA PHE A 576 -7.11 -10.92 12.75
C PHE A 576 -6.98 -9.92 11.60
N THR A 577 -5.77 -9.76 11.09
CA THR A 577 -5.45 -8.88 9.95
C THR A 577 -5.14 -9.74 8.72
N THR A 578 -5.55 -9.27 7.53
CA THR A 578 -5.37 -10.02 6.28
C THR A 578 -5.34 -9.12 5.03
N SER A 579 -4.67 -9.60 3.99
CA SER A 579 -4.72 -9.10 2.61
C SER A 579 -5.30 -10.14 1.62
N GLY A 580 -5.89 -11.22 2.12
CA GLY A 580 -6.57 -12.25 1.35
C GLY A 580 -7.08 -13.42 2.22
N PRO A 581 -6.19 -14.24 2.82
CA PRO A 581 -6.57 -15.41 3.60
C PRO A 581 -7.42 -15.10 4.84
N LEU A 582 -8.38 -15.96 5.13
CA LEU A 582 -9.24 -15.94 6.31
C LEU A 582 -8.71 -16.96 7.31
N ILE A 583 -8.14 -16.49 8.42
CA ILE A 583 -7.40 -17.31 9.38
C ILE A 583 -8.10 -17.36 10.75
N PHE A 584 -8.12 -18.56 11.33
CA PHE A 584 -8.74 -18.85 12.62
C PHE A 584 -7.73 -19.56 13.51
N LEU A 585 -7.82 -19.28 14.82
CA LEU A 585 -7.00 -19.91 15.83
C LEU A 585 -7.85 -20.21 17.07
N SER A 586 -7.65 -21.38 17.64
CA SER A 586 -8.23 -21.77 18.92
C SER A 586 -7.24 -22.63 19.72
N VAL A 587 -7.32 -22.49 21.04
CA VAL A 587 -6.58 -23.31 22.01
C VAL A 587 -7.61 -23.86 22.98
N ASN A 588 -7.79 -25.19 23.01
CA ASN A 588 -8.92 -25.83 23.66
C ASN A 588 -10.26 -25.20 23.20
N GLN A 589 -11.00 -24.55 24.09
CA GLN A 589 -12.25 -23.85 23.79
C GLN A 589 -12.08 -22.32 23.66
N ALA A 590 -10.86 -21.79 23.89
CA ALA A 590 -10.58 -20.37 23.79
C ALA A 590 -10.27 -19.96 22.35
N GLY A 591 -10.86 -18.85 21.90
CA GLY A 591 -10.57 -18.24 20.61
C GLY A 591 -9.59 -17.08 20.70
N ILE A 592 -9.32 -16.47 19.55
CA ILE A 592 -8.49 -15.26 19.44
C ILE A 592 -8.97 -14.18 20.43
N GLY A 593 -8.04 -13.65 21.23
CA GLY A 593 -8.28 -12.63 22.25
C GLY A 593 -8.63 -13.18 23.64
N ASP A 594 -9.05 -14.44 23.75
CA ASP A 594 -9.38 -15.05 25.05
C ASP A 594 -8.12 -15.43 25.86
N THR A 595 -8.30 -15.59 27.17
CA THR A 595 -7.25 -16.01 28.11
C THR A 595 -7.66 -17.27 28.84
N LEU A 596 -6.77 -18.27 28.85
CA LEU A 596 -6.91 -19.53 29.57
C LEU A 596 -6.01 -19.51 30.80
N THR A 597 -6.54 -19.80 32.00
CA THR A 597 -5.71 -20.17 33.15
C THR A 597 -5.64 -21.69 33.26
N VAL A 598 -4.43 -22.25 33.26
CA VAL A 598 -4.19 -23.71 33.27
C VAL A 598 -3.03 -24.07 34.19
N ALA A 599 -2.92 -25.34 34.57
CA ALA A 599 -1.73 -25.84 35.26
C ALA A 599 -0.59 -26.11 34.27
N ALA A 600 0.66 -26.02 34.72
CA ALA A 600 1.82 -26.23 33.86
C ALA A 600 1.86 -27.63 33.20
N SER A 601 1.22 -28.63 33.82
CA SER A 601 1.10 -30.00 33.30
C SER A 601 0.02 -30.20 32.24
N ASP A 602 -0.91 -29.25 32.10
CA ASP A 602 -2.10 -29.41 31.27
C ASP A 602 -1.73 -29.51 29.79
N ARG A 603 -2.55 -30.26 29.05
CA ARG A 603 -2.46 -30.38 27.60
C ARG A 603 -3.29 -29.29 26.95
N LEU A 604 -2.72 -28.64 25.94
CA LEU A 604 -3.37 -27.62 25.13
C LEU A 604 -3.53 -28.16 23.72
N SER A 605 -4.78 -28.34 23.28
CA SER A 605 -5.12 -28.68 21.90
C SER A 605 -5.15 -27.40 21.09
N VAL A 606 -4.23 -27.23 20.14
CA VAL A 606 -4.13 -26.05 19.29
C VAL A 606 -4.66 -26.38 17.91
N ARG A 607 -5.62 -25.58 17.42
CA ARG A 607 -6.17 -25.70 16.07
C ARG A 607 -6.06 -24.36 15.36
N CYS A 608 -5.42 -24.37 14.19
CA CYS A 608 -5.42 -23.28 13.24
C CYS A 608 -6.08 -23.73 11.93
N GLU A 609 -6.97 -22.90 11.38
CA GLU A 609 -7.64 -23.14 10.11
C GLU A 609 -7.48 -21.90 9.21
N VAL A 610 -7.22 -22.12 7.93
CA VAL A 610 -7.11 -21.05 6.94
C VAL A 610 -7.91 -21.40 5.70
N MET A 611 -8.72 -20.45 5.23
CA MET A 611 -9.37 -20.49 3.92
C MET A 611 -8.89 -19.30 3.09
N SER A 612 -8.62 -19.51 1.81
CA SER A 612 -8.16 -18.46 0.91
C SER A 612 -8.76 -18.69 -0.49
N ARG A 613 -8.73 -17.65 -1.33
CA ARG A 613 -9.05 -17.75 -2.76
C ARG A 613 -7.84 -18.07 -3.63
N ASP A 614 -6.65 -17.90 -3.06
CA ASP A 614 -5.33 -18.17 -3.63
C ASP A 614 -4.62 -19.23 -2.77
N PRO A 615 -3.58 -19.92 -3.29
CA PRO A 615 -2.76 -20.83 -2.50
C PRO A 615 -2.27 -20.20 -1.18
N ILE A 616 -2.33 -20.95 -0.08
CA ILE A 616 -1.99 -20.43 1.26
C ILE A 616 -0.49 -20.17 1.41
N GLY A 617 0.36 -20.98 0.76
CA GLY A 617 1.80 -20.92 0.94
C GLY A 617 2.20 -21.49 2.30
N ARG A 618 2.93 -20.71 3.10
CA ARG A 618 3.37 -21.11 4.45
C ARG A 618 2.32 -20.77 5.49
N LEU A 619 2.02 -21.73 6.37
CA LEU A 619 1.15 -21.58 7.53
C LEU A 619 1.93 -21.94 8.79
N GLN A 620 1.97 -21.01 9.75
CA GLN A 620 2.72 -21.14 10.99
C GLN A 620 1.84 -20.87 12.21
N VAL A 621 2.03 -21.65 13.27
CA VAL A 621 1.57 -21.34 14.63
C VAL A 621 2.78 -21.03 15.49
N ILE A 622 2.75 -19.87 16.13
CA ILE A 622 3.90 -19.29 16.85
C ILE A 622 3.49 -19.02 18.30
N SER A 623 4.38 -19.32 19.22
CA SER A 623 4.23 -18.99 20.63
C SER A 623 5.56 -18.60 21.23
N ASN A 624 5.58 -17.54 22.02
CA ASN A 624 6.78 -17.03 22.70
C ASN A 624 8.00 -16.91 21.76
N LYS A 625 7.76 -16.35 20.56
CA LYS A 625 8.71 -16.19 19.44
C LYS A 625 9.24 -17.48 18.82
N GLN A 626 8.68 -18.64 19.16
CA GLN A 626 9.05 -19.93 18.59
C GLN A 626 7.95 -20.44 17.67
N VAL A 627 8.33 -20.96 16.50
CA VAL A 627 7.40 -21.68 15.62
C VAL A 627 7.12 -23.04 16.25
N LEU A 628 5.90 -23.22 16.77
CA LEU A 628 5.47 -24.50 17.34
C LEU A 628 5.15 -25.53 16.26
N ARG A 629 4.58 -25.06 15.15
CA ARG A 629 4.21 -25.89 14.00
C ARG A 629 4.22 -25.06 12.72
N GLU A 630 4.64 -25.68 11.63
CA GLU A 630 4.63 -25.11 10.28
C GLU A 630 4.18 -26.15 9.26
N THR A 631 3.52 -25.69 8.20
CA THR A 631 3.35 -26.44 6.96
C THR A 631 3.40 -25.49 5.75
N THR A 632 3.70 -26.03 4.58
CA THR A 632 3.61 -25.34 3.30
C THR A 632 2.60 -26.07 2.43
N THR A 633 1.68 -25.35 1.79
CA THR A 633 0.65 -25.92 0.93
C THR A 633 0.29 -25.01 -0.22
N GLU A 634 0.03 -25.61 -1.38
CA GLU A 634 -0.52 -24.94 -2.56
C GLU A 634 -2.05 -24.95 -2.57
N GLU A 635 -2.67 -25.59 -1.57
CA GLU A 635 -4.12 -25.63 -1.41
C GLU A 635 -4.67 -24.29 -0.90
N SER A 636 -5.96 -24.07 -1.17
CA SER A 636 -6.70 -22.89 -0.73
C SER A 636 -7.43 -23.08 0.60
N HIS A 637 -7.36 -24.27 1.20
CA HIS A 637 -7.85 -24.59 2.54
C HIS A 637 -6.83 -25.45 3.26
N ALA A 638 -6.53 -25.11 4.52
CA ALA A 638 -5.61 -25.89 5.35
C ALA A 638 -6.01 -25.85 6.82
N VAL A 639 -5.68 -26.94 7.52
CA VAL A 639 -5.91 -27.11 8.95
C VAL A 639 -4.62 -27.65 9.57
N LEU A 640 -4.17 -27.00 10.65
CA LEU A 640 -3.12 -27.49 11.53
C LEU A 640 -3.70 -27.78 12.91
N GLU A 641 -3.59 -29.03 13.35
CA GLU A 641 -3.98 -29.49 14.68
C GLU A 641 -2.84 -30.23 15.35
N PHE A 642 -2.54 -29.86 16.58
CA PHE A 642 -1.51 -30.51 17.40
C PHE A 642 -1.73 -30.20 18.88
N GLU A 643 -1.10 -30.98 19.75
CA GLU A 643 -1.11 -30.75 21.19
C GLU A 643 0.27 -30.27 21.67
N ILE A 644 0.25 -29.38 22.65
CA ILE A 644 1.43 -28.98 23.44
C ILE A 644 1.13 -29.16 24.92
N THR A 645 2.19 -29.20 25.74
CA THR A 645 2.04 -29.04 27.19
C THR A 645 2.11 -27.56 27.52
N ALA A 646 1.29 -27.06 28.45
CA ALA A 646 1.30 -25.64 28.80
C ALA A 646 2.70 -25.18 29.25
N GLN A 647 3.31 -25.85 30.23
CA GLN A 647 4.67 -25.66 30.81
C GLN A 647 4.98 -24.27 31.39
N GLU A 648 4.64 -23.22 30.67
CA GLU A 648 4.88 -21.81 30.99
C GLU A 648 3.69 -20.99 30.47
N SER A 649 3.57 -19.75 30.92
CA SER A 649 2.59 -18.82 30.35
C SER A 649 2.99 -18.46 28.92
N ARG A 650 2.00 -18.39 28.04
CA ARG A 650 2.21 -18.27 26.59
C ARG A 650 1.23 -17.28 25.98
N TRP A 651 1.68 -16.64 24.92
CA TRP A 651 0.79 -16.15 23.87
C TRP A 651 0.92 -17.09 22.67
N ILE A 652 -0.17 -17.31 21.94
CA ILE A 652 -0.19 -18.17 20.75
C ILE A 652 -0.86 -17.39 19.62
N VAL A 653 -0.20 -17.27 18.47
CA VAL A 653 -0.70 -16.61 17.25
C VAL A 653 -0.59 -17.55 16.06
N ALA A 654 -1.35 -17.29 15.01
CA ALA A 654 -1.21 -17.95 13.73
C ALA A 654 -0.96 -16.93 12.63
N ARG A 655 -0.15 -17.31 11.63
CA ARG A 655 0.09 -16.49 10.43
C ARG A 655 0.24 -17.34 9.20
N CYS A 656 -0.13 -16.79 8.04
CA CYS A 656 0.18 -17.38 6.75
C CYS A 656 0.65 -16.33 5.74
N PHE A 657 1.45 -16.76 4.77
CA PHE A 657 2.02 -15.89 3.73
C PHE A 657 2.58 -16.74 2.57
N PRO A 658 2.71 -16.17 1.35
CA PRO A 658 3.29 -16.88 0.21
C PRO A 658 4.72 -17.40 0.46
N GLU A 659 5.13 -18.43 -0.29
CA GLU A 659 6.47 -19.01 -0.14
C GLU A 659 7.59 -18.04 -0.58
N SER A 660 7.33 -17.21 -1.59
CA SER A 660 8.24 -16.15 -2.02
C SER A 660 7.65 -14.79 -1.64
N VAL A 661 8.35 -14.05 -0.79
CA VAL A 661 7.92 -12.72 -0.33
C VAL A 661 9.01 -11.70 -0.66
N VAL A 662 8.64 -10.68 -1.44
CA VAL A 662 9.43 -9.46 -1.61
C VAL A 662 8.72 -8.36 -0.81
N ALA A 663 9.33 -7.95 0.29
CA ALA A 663 8.81 -6.90 1.16
C ALA A 663 9.98 -6.11 1.78
N PRO A 664 9.75 -4.89 2.27
CA PRO A 664 10.74 -4.18 3.07
C PRO A 664 11.22 -5.03 4.26
N GLU A 665 12.43 -4.75 4.73
CA GLU A 665 13.02 -5.46 5.87
C GLU A 665 12.09 -5.46 7.09
N GLY A 666 11.96 -6.61 7.74
CA GLY A 666 11.09 -6.80 8.90
C GLY A 666 9.59 -6.80 8.61
N GLN A 667 9.18 -6.64 7.34
CA GLN A 667 7.77 -6.58 6.92
C GLN A 667 7.27 -7.84 6.19
N HIS A 668 8.08 -8.90 6.13
CA HIS A 668 7.78 -10.15 5.40
C HIS A 668 6.54 -10.93 5.88
N HIS A 669 5.90 -10.50 6.97
CA HIS A 669 4.65 -11.07 7.46
C HIS A 669 3.58 -10.02 7.77
N ASN A 670 3.73 -8.79 7.24
CA ASN A 670 2.75 -7.73 7.40
C ASN A 670 1.78 -7.75 6.20
N PRO A 671 0.47 -7.99 6.40
CA PRO A 671 -0.50 -8.04 5.30
C PRO A 671 -0.59 -6.75 4.48
N ILE A 672 -0.15 -5.59 4.98
CA ILE A 672 -0.13 -4.35 4.18
C ILE A 672 0.98 -4.33 3.11
N TRP A 673 2.03 -5.13 3.32
CA TRP A 673 3.20 -5.23 2.43
C TRP A 673 3.24 -6.53 1.65
N VAL A 674 2.69 -7.60 2.22
CA VAL A 674 2.67 -8.93 1.63
C VAL A 674 1.26 -9.25 1.18
N ARG A 675 1.11 -9.54 -0.11
CA ARG A 675 -0.16 -10.00 -0.68
C ARG A 675 -0.45 -11.41 -0.16
N ASP A 676 -1.73 -11.70 0.00
CA ASP A 676 -2.22 -13.00 0.43
C ASP A 676 -1.60 -13.48 1.75
N ALA A 677 -1.40 -12.55 2.69
CA ALA A 677 -0.91 -12.82 4.02
C ALA A 677 -1.97 -12.54 5.09
N ALA A 678 -1.91 -13.26 6.20
CA ALA A 678 -2.77 -13.03 7.35
C ALA A 678 -2.03 -13.29 8.67
N HIS A 679 -2.48 -12.63 9.74
CA HIS A 679 -1.92 -12.76 11.08
C HIS A 679 -3.01 -12.54 12.13
N THR A 680 -3.10 -13.41 13.14
CA THR A 680 -4.09 -13.31 14.23
C THR A 680 -3.57 -12.49 15.39
N SER A 681 -4.47 -11.77 16.09
CA SER A 681 -4.21 -11.45 17.50
C SER A 681 -4.00 -12.76 18.30
N ALA A 682 -3.41 -12.65 19.49
CA ALA A 682 -3.04 -13.83 20.28
C ALA A 682 -4.22 -14.47 21.02
N VAL A 683 -4.10 -15.78 21.27
CA VAL A 683 -4.75 -16.48 22.39
C VAL A 683 -3.75 -16.51 23.55
N TYR A 684 -4.19 -16.19 24.76
CA TYR A 684 -3.33 -16.10 25.94
C TYR A 684 -3.50 -17.31 26.85
N VAL A 685 -2.41 -17.79 27.42
CA VAL A 685 -2.37 -18.91 28.36
C VAL A 685 -1.56 -18.48 29.58
N ASN A 686 -2.19 -18.49 30.74
CA ASN A 686 -1.57 -18.14 32.02
C ASN A 686 -1.40 -19.39 32.87
N ILE A 687 -0.21 -19.56 33.41
CA ILE A 687 0.06 -20.52 34.49
C ILE A 687 -0.07 -19.79 35.82
N ASP A 688 -0.87 -20.34 36.73
CA ASP A 688 -1.11 -19.77 38.06
C ASP A 688 -1.53 -18.28 38.02
N ASP A 689 -2.38 -17.91 37.06
CA ASP A 689 -2.83 -16.53 36.79
C ASP A 689 -1.71 -15.52 36.48
N ARG A 690 -0.51 -15.99 36.13
CA ARG A 690 0.60 -15.13 35.72
C ARG A 690 0.65 -15.04 34.19
N PRO A 691 0.67 -13.83 33.60
CA PRO A 691 0.89 -13.69 32.17
C PRO A 691 2.33 -14.04 31.79
N ARG A 692 2.57 -14.22 30.50
CA ARG A 692 3.94 -14.27 29.96
C ARG A 692 4.68 -12.98 30.34
N PHE A 693 5.90 -13.11 30.86
CA PHE A 693 6.78 -11.96 31.06
C PHE A 693 8.24 -12.35 30.78
N ASN A 694 8.89 -11.59 29.91
CA ASN A 694 10.30 -11.71 29.59
C ASN A 694 10.99 -10.37 29.85
N PRO A 695 11.94 -10.30 30.81
CA PRO A 695 12.58 -9.06 31.20
C PRO A 695 13.48 -8.47 30.10
N ASP A 696 13.98 -9.28 29.16
CA ASP A 696 14.80 -8.77 28.04
C ASP A 696 13.95 -8.00 27.03
N ALA A 697 12.73 -8.48 26.75
CA ALA A 697 11.78 -7.75 25.90
C ALA A 697 11.38 -6.41 26.54
N ALA A 698 11.20 -6.38 27.86
CA ALA A 698 10.94 -5.14 28.61
C ALA A 698 12.15 -4.18 28.55
N ARG A 699 13.38 -4.70 28.68
CA ARG A 699 14.61 -3.90 28.56
C ARG A 699 14.73 -3.22 27.19
N LEU A 700 14.45 -3.96 26.11
CA LEU A 700 14.43 -3.41 24.75
C LEU A 700 13.49 -2.20 24.63
N TRP A 701 12.32 -2.24 25.27
CA TRP A 701 11.42 -1.09 25.30
C TRP A 701 11.97 0.08 26.11
N THR A 702 12.55 -0.18 27.28
CA THR A 702 13.15 0.90 28.10
C THR A 702 14.31 1.59 27.37
N ASP A 703 15.14 0.86 26.63
CA ASP A 703 16.25 1.43 25.87
C ASP A 703 15.74 2.31 24.72
N ARG A 704 14.72 1.84 24.00
CA ARG A 704 14.04 2.64 22.96
C ARG A 704 13.40 3.91 23.52
N MET A 705 12.78 3.83 24.71
CA MET A 705 12.22 5.00 25.39
C MET A 705 13.29 5.99 25.86
N ARG A 706 14.44 5.51 26.33
CA ARG A 706 15.58 6.39 26.67
C ARG A 706 16.08 7.13 25.45
N GLN A 707 16.12 6.47 24.29
CA GLN A 707 16.45 7.13 23.03
C GLN A 707 15.36 8.14 22.60
N HIS A 708 14.08 7.82 22.81
CA HIS A 708 12.98 8.76 22.58
C HIS A 708 13.09 10.04 23.43
N ILE A 709 13.50 9.92 24.70
CA ILE A 709 13.79 11.10 25.54
C ILE A 709 14.89 11.98 24.92
N LEU A 710 15.90 11.39 24.29
CA LEU A 710 16.94 12.14 23.57
C LEU A 710 16.37 12.82 22.32
N ASP A 711 15.48 12.15 21.58
CA ASP A 711 14.78 12.71 20.43
C ASP A 711 13.91 13.92 20.83
N ILE A 712 13.13 13.82 21.90
CA ILE A 712 12.34 14.94 22.45
C ILE A 712 13.25 16.12 22.85
N LYS A 713 14.41 15.83 23.49
CA LYS A 713 15.35 16.87 23.90
C LYS A 713 16.01 17.58 22.73
N THR A 714 16.36 16.86 21.67
CA THR A 714 17.16 17.40 20.57
C THR A 714 16.32 17.95 19.43
N LYS A 715 15.19 17.32 19.13
CA LYS A 715 14.33 17.63 17.98
C LYS A 715 13.05 18.38 18.37
N GLY A 716 12.59 18.24 19.61
CA GLY A 716 11.27 18.73 20.01
C GLY A 716 11.17 20.24 20.18
N ARG A 717 10.07 20.79 19.65
CA ARG A 717 9.74 22.20 19.71
C ARG A 717 8.59 22.45 20.68
N PHE A 718 8.88 23.20 21.75
CA PHE A 718 7.95 23.51 22.83
C PHE A 718 7.98 25.00 23.14
N ALA A 719 6.87 25.57 23.58
CA ALA A 719 6.81 27.00 23.93
C ALA A 719 7.64 27.33 25.17
N ASN A 720 7.82 26.37 26.08
CA ASN A 720 8.55 26.56 27.33
C ASN A 720 9.11 25.22 27.87
N GLN A 721 9.98 25.32 28.88
CA GLN A 721 10.61 24.17 29.52
C GLN A 721 9.59 23.24 30.22
N ARG A 722 8.46 23.77 30.70
CA ARG A 722 7.43 22.98 31.38
C ARG A 722 6.78 21.97 30.42
N GLN A 723 6.40 22.40 29.22
CA GLN A 723 5.82 21.50 28.20
C GLN A 723 6.82 20.41 27.78
N ARG A 724 8.09 20.78 27.60
CA ARG A 724 9.16 19.82 27.29
C ARG A 724 9.37 18.82 28.44
N ALA A 725 9.35 19.29 29.69
CA ALA A 725 9.46 18.44 30.87
C ALA A 725 8.30 17.46 30.95
N GLU A 726 7.06 17.91 30.69
CA GLU A 726 5.87 17.05 30.65
C GLU A 726 6.01 15.92 29.62
N ALA A 727 6.49 16.22 28.41
CA ALA A 727 6.74 15.19 27.40
C ALA A 727 7.80 14.17 27.85
N ILE A 728 8.91 14.63 28.42
CA ILE A 728 9.99 13.76 28.92
C ILE A 728 9.51 12.91 30.10
N ASP A 729 8.78 13.52 31.04
CA ASP A 729 8.32 12.86 32.26
C ASP A 729 7.24 11.81 31.95
N TYR A 730 6.45 12.02 30.90
CA TYR A 730 5.56 10.97 30.39
C TYR A 730 6.34 9.73 29.94
N VAL A 731 7.38 9.90 29.11
CA VAL A 731 8.22 8.78 28.66
C VAL A 731 8.94 8.11 29.83
N ARG A 732 9.49 8.89 30.78
CA ARG A 732 10.10 8.36 32.01
C ARG A 732 9.12 7.52 32.81
N SER A 733 7.88 7.97 32.95
CA SER A 733 6.86 7.19 33.67
C SER A 733 6.53 5.86 32.98
N GLY A 734 6.73 5.75 31.66
CA GLY A 734 6.68 4.48 30.94
C GLY A 734 7.87 3.58 31.27
N ILE A 735 9.09 4.13 31.31
CA ILE A 735 10.31 3.42 31.72
C ILE A 735 10.15 2.85 33.14
N ASP A 736 9.72 3.68 34.10
CA ASP A 736 9.55 3.28 35.50
C ASP A 736 8.57 2.11 35.64
N ARG A 737 7.51 2.07 34.81
CA ARG A 737 6.54 0.96 34.79
C ARG A 737 7.17 -0.34 34.30
N PHE A 738 7.92 -0.29 33.20
CA PHE A 738 8.65 -1.46 32.71
C PHE A 738 9.69 -1.95 33.73
N GLU A 739 10.45 -1.04 34.34
CA GLU A 739 11.43 -1.38 35.38
C GLU A 739 10.76 -2.00 36.61
N THR A 740 9.57 -1.52 37.00
CA THR A 740 8.76 -2.13 38.05
C THR A 740 8.34 -3.55 37.70
N MET A 741 7.89 -3.80 36.45
CA MET A 741 7.52 -5.14 35.98
C MET A 741 8.73 -6.09 36.02
N ILE A 742 9.92 -5.61 35.61
CA ILE A 742 11.17 -6.38 35.67
C ILE A 742 11.51 -6.76 37.13
N GLN A 743 11.44 -5.81 38.06
CA GLN A 743 11.72 -6.07 39.48
C GLN A 743 10.75 -7.09 40.08
N GLN A 744 9.45 -6.96 39.78
CA GLN A 744 8.41 -7.89 40.25
C GLN A 744 8.66 -9.32 39.76
N ALA A 745 9.11 -9.49 38.51
CA ALA A 745 9.44 -10.80 37.96
C ALA A 745 10.65 -11.42 38.69
N THR A 746 11.76 -10.68 38.82
CA THR A 746 12.98 -11.17 39.48
C THR A 746 12.75 -11.55 40.95
N SER A 747 12.02 -10.72 41.71
CA SER A 747 11.70 -11.04 43.11
C SER A 747 10.76 -12.24 43.27
N SER A 748 10.00 -12.59 42.24
CA SER A 748 9.12 -13.76 42.25
C SER A 748 9.86 -15.07 41.97
N ASP A 749 11.01 -15.00 41.29
CA ASP A 749 11.89 -16.14 41.01
C ASP A 749 12.85 -16.41 42.18
N GLU A 750 13.28 -15.39 42.92
CA GLU A 750 14.13 -15.57 44.13
C GLU A 750 13.38 -16.19 45.33
N ASN A 751 12.04 -16.15 45.33
CA ASN A 751 11.18 -16.71 46.38
C ASN A 751 10.60 -18.09 46.03
N LYS A 752 10.94 -18.65 44.87
CA LYS A 752 10.62 -20.04 44.46
C LYS A 752 11.87 -20.90 44.56
#